data_AF-A0A1G8FUB8-F1
#
_entry.id   AF-A0A1G8FUB8-F1
#
_cell.length_a   1.000
_cell.length_b   1.000
_cell.length_c   1.000
_cell.angle_alpha   90.00
_cell.angle_beta   90.00
_cell.angle_gamma   90.00
#
_symmetry.space_group_name_H-M   'P 1'
#
loop_
_entity.id
_entity.type
_entity.pdbx_description
1 polymer ?
#
loop_
_entity_poly.entity_id
_entity_poly.type
_entity_poly.pdbx_seq_one_letter_code
_entity_poly.pdbx_strand_id
1 'polypeptide(L)'
;MSIPDRRPLRITLTALLTLLLGVMMAGGGGYLVSLGGSWYYLLAGVGLLLVTGLLFARQRAAVGLYGVLLLATLAWTVYEVRFDWWQLAPRIDLWCVLGLWLVLPFVNRHVSGEGGWRDASSGLLGLAVVAGAAMALYSLTQDYHVLSERFSEARMQGEPGAQATRSAHEWPAYGGSKQGDRYSTADLITPENAGKLEKAWEFHTGDLPGEGDPHELTNQVTPLKVGNTLFICTPHSVAIALDADTGEERWRFDPGINRDAEYYQHMTCRGLAYHDGTAAAASASAAEQPNQPAARCEKRLFLPTNDGTLMALDVEDGQPCEDFGDAGTVDLKAGLGEGALGVYLPTSPPVVTAKLVIVGGSITDNGSVDSPGGVIRAYDVKTGELVWNFDPGNPDATGPLALGETYVRSTPNVWTIPTADETLGLVYLPMGNQTPDQWSIPRNELAERFTATLVALDLATGKVRWEFQTVHHDLWDRDLPSQPTLVDIDGAQGKVPAIIQATKRGDLYVLDRRTGEPIVPVNEMPVPQGTDYGDTTAATQPASALSYAPQEPLRERDMWGGTPIDQMLCRIQFRKLRYEGDFTPPSQQGSLIYPGNVGVFNWPSVAVDPNRQLLFGAPNYLAFISQMVKRSDVEAEERRGGGETGLQPNLGAPYMVRLQPFLSVLGLPCQSPPWGYVTAVDLRTMKKVWMHKNGTSRDSAPLGLPFPVGTPALGGPIVTAGGVAFMSGTLDYYLRAYDLKTGKELWKGRLPAGGQATPMTYVSEKSGKQFVVQMAGGHGSFGTKVGDSVIAWTLPENKQ
;
A
#
# COMPACT_ATOMS: atom_id res chain seq x y z
N MET A 1 -16.63 -72.52 4.75
CA MET A 1 -15.81 -71.48 5.41
C MET A 1 -16.02 -70.17 4.66
N SER A 2 -16.82 -69.27 5.22
CA SER A 2 -16.99 -67.91 4.68
C SER A 2 -15.72 -67.13 5.00
N ILE A 3 -15.03 -66.63 3.97
CA ILE A 3 -13.90 -65.71 4.13
C ILE A 3 -14.48 -64.47 4.83
N PRO A 4 -13.97 -64.05 6.00
CA PRO A 4 -14.48 -62.84 6.65
C PRO A 4 -14.33 -61.69 5.66
N ASP A 5 -15.44 -61.01 5.38
CA ASP A 5 -15.52 -59.84 4.49
C ASP A 5 -14.61 -58.74 5.05
N ARG A 6 -13.32 -58.81 4.69
CA ARG A 6 -12.28 -57.90 5.14
C ARG A 6 -12.70 -56.51 4.68
N ARG A 7 -12.91 -55.61 5.64
CA ARG A 7 -13.23 -54.21 5.38
C ARG A 7 -12.23 -53.67 4.35
N PRO A 8 -12.69 -53.21 3.19
CA PRO A 8 -11.77 -52.70 2.18
C PRO A 8 -11.05 -51.49 2.75
N LEU A 9 -9.71 -51.51 2.68
CA LEU A 9 -8.83 -50.51 3.29
C LEU A 9 -9.28 -49.07 3.00
N ARG A 10 -9.74 -48.81 1.77
CA ARG A 10 -10.29 -47.51 1.34
C ARG A 10 -11.46 -47.01 2.18
N ILE A 11 -12.37 -47.87 2.63
CA ILE A 11 -13.52 -47.46 3.46
C ILE A 11 -13.06 -47.13 4.87
N THR A 12 -12.13 -47.93 5.42
CA THR A 12 -11.49 -47.63 6.70
C THR A 12 -10.74 -46.30 6.65
N LEU A 13 -9.95 -46.05 5.60
CA LEU A 13 -9.23 -44.78 5.42
C LEU A 13 -10.21 -43.61 5.24
N THR A 14 -11.30 -43.79 4.49
CA THR A 14 -12.34 -42.77 4.34
C THR A 14 -12.99 -42.47 5.69
N ALA A 15 -13.34 -43.49 6.47
CA ALA A 15 -13.93 -43.30 7.79
C ALA A 15 -12.96 -42.60 8.75
N LEU A 16 -11.66 -42.93 8.73
CA LEU A 16 -10.64 -42.26 9.55
C LEU A 16 -10.45 -40.79 9.15
N LEU A 17 -10.42 -40.48 7.85
CA LEU A 17 -10.37 -39.09 7.38
C LEU A 17 -11.62 -38.32 7.81
N THR A 18 -12.81 -38.91 7.62
CA THR A 18 -14.08 -38.29 8.00
C THR A 18 -14.17 -38.10 9.52
N LEU A 19 -13.61 -39.02 10.31
CA LEU A 19 -13.48 -38.92 11.76
C LEU A 19 -12.63 -37.70 12.13
N LEU A 20 -11.44 -37.59 11.55
CA LEU A 20 -10.52 -36.49 11.81
C LEU A 20 -11.18 -35.14 11.50
N LEU A 21 -11.75 -35.00 10.29
CA LEU A 21 -12.46 -33.79 9.87
C LEU A 21 -13.65 -33.49 10.78
N GLY A 22 -14.43 -34.52 11.15
CA GLY A 22 -15.57 -34.38 12.06
C GLY A 22 -15.18 -33.93 13.46
N VAL A 23 -14.11 -34.49 14.04
CA VAL A 23 -13.57 -34.08 15.35
C VAL A 23 -13.08 -32.64 15.29
N MET A 24 -12.30 -32.27 14.28
CA MET A 24 -11.78 -30.91 14.12
C MET A 24 -12.91 -29.88 13.99
N MET A 25 -13.89 -30.16 13.12
CA MET A 25 -15.05 -29.29 12.90
C MET A 25 -15.97 -29.19 14.12
N ALA A 26 -16.22 -30.32 14.81
CA ALA A 26 -17.05 -30.30 16.01
C ALA A 26 -16.37 -29.58 17.18
N GLY A 27 -15.07 -29.81 17.39
CA GLY A 27 -14.30 -29.16 18.45
C GLY A 27 -14.14 -27.66 18.20
N GLY A 28 -13.64 -27.28 17.02
CA GLY A 28 -13.49 -25.87 16.65
C GLY A 28 -14.84 -25.17 16.51
N GLY A 29 -15.86 -25.83 15.94
CA GLY A 29 -17.20 -25.29 15.83
C GLY A 29 -17.87 -25.10 17.18
N GLY A 30 -17.68 -26.03 18.12
CA GLY A 30 -18.14 -25.88 19.50
C GLY A 30 -17.48 -24.68 20.19
N TYR A 31 -16.19 -24.48 19.97
CA TYR A 31 -15.49 -23.28 20.47
C TYR A 31 -15.99 -22.00 19.80
N LEU A 32 -16.17 -21.98 18.47
CA LEU A 32 -16.74 -20.84 17.75
C LEU A 32 -18.14 -20.47 18.27
N VAL A 33 -19.00 -21.45 18.53
CA VAL A 33 -20.32 -21.23 19.13
C VAL A 33 -20.22 -20.63 20.53
N SER A 34 -19.26 -21.08 21.35
CA SER A 34 -19.01 -20.50 22.68
C SER A 34 -18.60 -19.02 22.63
N LEU A 35 -18.03 -18.58 21.51
CA LEU A 35 -17.69 -17.17 21.21
C LEU A 35 -18.85 -16.41 20.51
N GLY A 36 -20.04 -17.01 20.43
CA GLY A 36 -21.20 -16.42 19.76
C GLY A 36 -21.16 -16.45 18.23
N GLY A 37 -20.31 -17.31 17.65
CA GLY A 37 -20.17 -17.44 16.21
C GLY A 37 -21.11 -18.46 15.55
N SER A 38 -20.83 -18.81 14.29
CA SER A 38 -21.67 -19.71 13.49
C SER A 38 -21.76 -21.13 14.05
N TRP A 39 -23.00 -21.63 14.16
CA TRP A 39 -23.31 -23.02 14.53
C TRP A 39 -23.03 -24.03 13.43
N TYR A 40 -22.83 -23.58 12.19
CA TYR A 40 -22.64 -24.46 11.03
C TYR A 40 -21.52 -25.47 11.26
N TYR A 41 -20.36 -25.02 11.75
CA TYR A 41 -19.18 -25.87 11.90
C TYR A 41 -19.38 -26.99 12.92
N LEU A 42 -20.06 -26.69 14.02
CA LEU A 42 -20.42 -27.69 15.03
C LEU A 42 -21.39 -28.73 14.45
N LEU A 43 -22.46 -28.26 13.81
CA LEU A 43 -23.48 -29.14 13.21
C LEU A 43 -22.89 -30.01 12.09
N ALA A 44 -22.04 -29.43 11.24
CA ALA A 44 -21.33 -30.16 10.21
C ALA A 44 -20.37 -31.19 10.78
N GLY A 45 -19.60 -30.83 11.82
CA GLY A 45 -18.72 -31.75 12.54
C GLY A 45 -19.47 -32.93 13.15
N VAL A 46 -20.58 -32.68 13.85
CA VAL A 46 -21.46 -33.74 14.39
C VAL A 46 -22.02 -34.62 13.26
N GLY A 47 -22.45 -34.01 12.15
CA GLY A 47 -22.89 -34.73 10.95
C GLY A 47 -21.82 -35.66 10.39
N LEU A 48 -20.57 -35.20 10.28
CA LEU A 48 -19.43 -36.01 9.84
C LEU A 48 -19.08 -37.14 10.82
N LEU A 49 -19.21 -36.91 12.13
CA LEU A 49 -19.02 -37.96 13.14
C LEU A 49 -20.09 -39.06 13.04
N LEU A 50 -21.34 -38.67 12.76
CA LEU A 50 -22.42 -39.64 12.49
C LEU A 50 -22.15 -40.42 11.19
N VAL A 51 -21.75 -39.74 10.11
CA VAL A 51 -21.33 -40.39 8.85
C VAL A 51 -20.19 -41.37 9.11
N THR A 52 -19.21 -40.99 9.93
CA THR A 52 -18.08 -41.84 10.33
C THR A 52 -18.54 -43.12 11.04
N GLY A 53 -19.43 -43.00 12.02
CA GLY A 53 -20.01 -44.15 12.72
C GLY A 53 -20.73 -45.10 11.75
N LEU A 54 -21.50 -44.54 10.80
CA LEU A 54 -22.19 -45.31 9.77
C LEU A 54 -21.23 -45.99 8.77
N LEU A 55 -20.12 -45.33 8.40
CA LEU A 55 -19.07 -45.91 7.56
C LEU A 55 -18.38 -47.09 8.26
N PHE A 56 -18.05 -46.96 9.56
CA PHE A 56 -17.51 -48.07 10.35
C PHE A 56 -18.53 -49.20 10.53
N ALA A 57 -19.81 -48.87 10.66
CA ALA A 57 -20.91 -49.84 10.71
C ALA A 57 -21.27 -50.43 9.34
N ARG A 58 -20.62 -49.98 8.24
CA ARG A 58 -20.90 -50.39 6.85
C ARG A 58 -22.37 -50.21 6.44
N GLN A 59 -22.99 -49.12 6.87
CA GLN A 59 -24.40 -48.81 6.59
C GLN A 59 -24.56 -47.86 5.40
N ARG A 60 -25.51 -48.15 4.52
CA ARG A 60 -25.84 -47.30 3.34
C ARG A 60 -26.24 -45.88 3.70
N ALA A 61 -26.86 -45.70 4.86
CA ALA A 61 -27.27 -44.39 5.37
C ALA A 61 -26.11 -43.38 5.45
N ALA A 62 -24.85 -43.83 5.54
CA ALA A 62 -23.68 -42.96 5.51
C ALA A 62 -23.64 -42.06 4.25
N VAL A 63 -23.95 -42.64 3.09
CA VAL A 63 -23.93 -41.94 1.79
C VAL A 63 -25.07 -40.93 1.72
N GLY A 64 -26.27 -41.32 2.16
CA GLY A 64 -27.45 -40.46 2.16
C GLY A 64 -27.30 -39.29 3.13
N LEU A 65 -26.84 -39.55 4.36
CA LEU A 65 -26.60 -38.51 5.36
C LEU A 65 -25.53 -37.52 4.90
N TYR A 66 -24.45 -38.00 4.26
CA TYR A 66 -23.46 -37.12 3.68
C TYR A 66 -24.06 -36.25 2.56
N GLY A 67 -24.92 -36.82 1.71
CA GLY A 67 -25.66 -36.06 0.69
C GLY A 67 -26.54 -34.94 1.28
N VAL A 68 -27.27 -35.21 2.37
CA VAL A 68 -28.04 -34.19 3.11
C VAL A 68 -27.12 -33.11 3.67
N LEU A 69 -26.03 -33.52 4.33
CA LEU A 69 -25.05 -32.59 4.90
C LEU A 69 -24.44 -31.67 3.83
N LEU A 70 -24.11 -32.22 2.66
CA LEU A 70 -23.59 -31.45 1.55
C LEU A 70 -24.65 -30.46 1.02
N LEU A 71 -25.89 -30.88 0.78
CA LEU A 71 -26.98 -29.97 0.36
C LEU A 71 -27.22 -28.85 1.39
N ALA A 72 -27.23 -29.18 2.68
CA ALA A 72 -27.37 -28.18 3.75
C ALA A 72 -26.19 -27.20 3.75
N THR A 73 -24.97 -27.69 3.52
CA THR A 73 -23.76 -26.85 3.38
C THR A 73 -23.86 -25.91 2.17
N LEU A 74 -24.32 -26.41 1.02
CA LEU A 74 -24.53 -25.59 -0.18
C LEU A 74 -25.57 -24.49 0.09
N ALA A 75 -26.70 -24.83 0.73
CA ALA A 75 -27.74 -23.87 1.09
C ALA A 75 -27.25 -22.81 2.08
N TRP A 76 -26.52 -23.21 3.13
CA TRP A 76 -25.90 -22.29 4.09
C TRP A 76 -24.88 -21.36 3.41
N THR A 77 -24.09 -21.89 2.48
CA THR A 77 -23.10 -21.10 1.73
C THR A 77 -23.77 -20.00 0.92
N VAL A 78 -24.83 -20.32 0.18
CA VAL A 78 -25.60 -19.32 -0.60
C VAL A 78 -26.24 -18.28 0.32
N TYR A 79 -26.75 -18.69 1.48
CA TYR A 79 -27.30 -17.78 2.47
C TYR A 79 -26.25 -16.78 2.99
N GLU A 80 -25.04 -17.24 3.29
CA GLU A 80 -23.97 -16.41 3.86
C GLU A 80 -23.38 -15.44 2.83
N VAL A 81 -23.03 -15.96 1.64
CA VAL A 81 -22.12 -15.27 0.70
C VAL A 81 -22.63 -15.23 -0.74
N ARG A 82 -23.90 -15.60 -0.97
CA ARG A 82 -24.51 -15.64 -2.31
C ARG A 82 -23.68 -16.57 -3.22
N PHE A 83 -23.22 -16.05 -4.36
CA PHE A 83 -22.41 -16.79 -5.33
C PHE A 83 -21.03 -16.15 -5.53
N ASP A 84 -20.49 -15.48 -4.50
CA ASP A 84 -19.13 -14.95 -4.54
C ASP A 84 -18.14 -16.13 -4.55
N TRP A 85 -17.48 -16.37 -5.68
CA TRP A 85 -16.58 -17.52 -5.85
C TRP A 85 -15.54 -17.64 -4.74
N TRP A 86 -14.89 -16.52 -4.39
CA TRP A 86 -13.77 -16.57 -3.45
C TRP A 86 -14.26 -16.91 -2.05
N GLN A 87 -15.36 -16.33 -1.60
CA GLN A 87 -15.93 -16.67 -0.31
C GLN A 87 -16.55 -18.08 -0.29
N LEU A 88 -17.13 -18.49 -1.40
CA LEU A 88 -17.82 -19.77 -1.55
C LEU A 88 -16.87 -20.96 -1.58
N ALA A 89 -15.73 -20.84 -2.27
CA ALA A 89 -14.76 -21.93 -2.45
C ALA A 89 -14.36 -22.65 -1.14
N PRO A 90 -13.82 -21.97 -0.10
CA PRO A 90 -13.42 -22.63 1.14
C PRO A 90 -14.59 -23.12 2.00
N ARG A 91 -15.85 -22.81 1.64
CA ARG A 91 -17.03 -23.34 2.34
C ARG A 91 -17.46 -24.70 1.80
N ILE A 92 -17.07 -25.04 0.57
CA ILE A 92 -17.60 -26.21 -0.14
C ILE A 92 -16.55 -27.14 -0.73
N ASP A 93 -15.33 -26.66 -0.98
CA ASP A 93 -14.28 -27.37 -1.71
C ASP A 93 -14.01 -28.79 -1.17
N LEU A 94 -13.60 -28.90 0.09
CA LEU A 94 -13.26 -30.16 0.74
C LEU A 94 -14.47 -31.09 0.83
N TRP A 95 -15.66 -30.53 1.04
CA TRP A 95 -16.91 -31.30 1.14
C TRP A 95 -17.38 -31.83 -0.21
N CYS A 96 -17.22 -31.04 -1.27
CA CYS A 96 -17.50 -31.47 -2.63
C CYS A 96 -16.50 -32.53 -3.09
N VAL A 97 -15.21 -32.40 -2.75
CA VAL A 97 -14.17 -33.41 -3.05
C VAL A 97 -14.47 -34.74 -2.34
N LEU A 98 -14.81 -34.69 -1.04
CA LEU A 98 -15.19 -35.89 -0.30
C LEU A 98 -16.52 -36.48 -0.81
N GLY A 99 -17.48 -35.66 -1.24
CA GLY A 99 -18.71 -36.10 -1.87
C GLY A 99 -18.47 -36.80 -3.21
N LEU A 100 -17.59 -36.23 -4.04
CA LEU A 100 -17.15 -36.85 -5.30
C LEU A 100 -16.47 -38.19 -5.01
N TRP A 101 -15.56 -38.26 -4.03
CA TRP A 101 -14.94 -39.52 -3.63
C TRP A 101 -15.97 -40.58 -3.22
N LEU A 102 -16.95 -40.20 -2.38
CA LEU A 102 -17.99 -41.11 -1.89
C LEU A 102 -18.99 -41.53 -2.97
N VAL A 103 -19.18 -40.73 -4.03
CA VAL A 103 -20.06 -41.11 -5.13
C VAL A 103 -19.39 -42.09 -6.10
N LEU A 104 -18.06 -42.16 -6.17
CA LEU A 104 -17.36 -43.01 -7.13
C LEU A 104 -17.72 -44.50 -6.98
N PRO A 105 -17.92 -45.24 -8.09
CA PRO A 105 -18.39 -46.63 -8.09
C PRO A 105 -17.58 -47.54 -7.17
N PHE A 106 -16.25 -47.41 -7.20
CA PHE A 106 -15.35 -48.31 -6.49
C PHE A 106 -15.31 -48.03 -4.98
N VAL A 107 -15.68 -46.81 -4.55
CA VAL A 107 -15.86 -46.46 -3.13
C VAL A 107 -17.28 -46.85 -2.72
N ASN A 108 -18.29 -46.29 -3.40
CA ASN A 108 -19.69 -46.39 -3.02
C ASN A 108 -20.20 -47.84 -2.92
N ARG A 109 -19.85 -48.71 -3.88
CA ARG A 109 -20.24 -50.14 -3.88
C ARG A 109 -19.78 -50.92 -2.66
N HIS A 110 -18.77 -50.41 -1.95
CA HIS A 110 -18.14 -51.11 -0.83
C HIS A 110 -18.50 -50.50 0.53
N VAL A 111 -19.32 -49.44 0.55
CA VAL A 111 -19.81 -48.83 1.79
C VAL A 111 -20.70 -49.81 2.56
N SER A 112 -21.55 -50.58 1.87
CA SER A 112 -22.26 -51.73 2.46
C SER A 112 -21.75 -53.05 1.88
N GLY A 113 -22.01 -54.16 2.59
CA GLY A 113 -21.71 -55.52 2.08
C GLY A 113 -22.57 -55.93 0.87
N GLU A 114 -23.72 -55.29 0.68
CA GLU A 114 -24.58 -55.50 -0.49
C GLU A 114 -24.12 -54.61 -1.66
N GLY A 115 -23.60 -55.23 -2.74
CA GLY A 115 -22.91 -54.56 -3.85
C GLY A 115 -23.74 -53.66 -4.78
N GLY A 116 -24.91 -53.17 -4.35
CA GLY A 116 -25.72 -52.20 -5.10
C GLY A 116 -25.16 -50.78 -5.04
N TRP A 117 -25.30 -49.95 -6.08
CA TRP A 117 -24.91 -48.53 -6.03
C TRP A 117 -26.00 -47.61 -6.63
N ARG A 118 -27.05 -48.18 -7.23
CA ARG A 118 -28.17 -47.42 -7.77
C ARG A 118 -29.31 -47.40 -6.75
N ASP A 119 -29.10 -46.70 -5.64
CA ASP A 119 -30.10 -46.51 -4.59
C ASP A 119 -30.39 -45.01 -4.36
N ALA A 120 -31.40 -44.71 -3.54
CA ALA A 120 -31.81 -43.33 -3.24
C ALA A 120 -30.70 -42.53 -2.51
N SER A 121 -29.83 -43.17 -1.73
CA SER A 121 -28.74 -42.51 -1.02
C SER A 121 -27.66 -42.03 -1.99
N SER A 122 -27.28 -42.87 -2.95
CA SER A 122 -26.35 -42.52 -4.02
C SER A 122 -26.95 -41.51 -5.00
N GLY A 123 -28.27 -41.59 -5.25
CA GLY A 123 -29.00 -40.57 -6.02
C GLY A 123 -28.96 -39.20 -5.34
N LEU A 124 -29.20 -39.15 -4.03
CA LEU A 124 -29.16 -37.92 -3.24
C LEU A 124 -27.75 -37.31 -3.19
N LEU A 125 -26.72 -38.13 -2.95
CA LEU A 125 -25.34 -37.66 -3.00
C LEU A 125 -24.95 -37.18 -4.42
N GLY A 126 -25.37 -37.91 -5.45
CA GLY A 126 -25.16 -37.50 -6.85
C GLY A 126 -25.79 -36.14 -7.14
N LEU A 127 -27.03 -35.91 -6.70
CA LEU A 127 -27.70 -34.62 -6.79
C LEU A 127 -26.91 -33.52 -6.06
N ALA A 128 -26.44 -33.79 -4.84
CA ALA A 128 -25.66 -32.83 -4.05
C ALA A 128 -24.34 -32.45 -4.74
N VAL A 129 -23.61 -33.42 -5.30
CA VAL A 129 -22.37 -33.17 -6.05
C VAL A 129 -22.65 -32.38 -7.33
N VAL A 130 -23.71 -32.72 -8.07
CA VAL A 130 -24.12 -31.97 -9.27
C VAL A 130 -24.54 -30.54 -8.91
N ALA A 131 -25.30 -30.35 -7.83
CA ALA A 131 -25.67 -29.03 -7.33
C ALA A 131 -24.43 -28.21 -6.93
N GLY A 132 -23.46 -28.82 -6.24
CA GLY A 132 -22.18 -28.19 -5.90
C GLY A 132 -21.39 -27.77 -7.13
N ALA A 133 -21.31 -28.64 -8.16
CA ALA A 133 -20.63 -28.33 -9.41
C ALA A 133 -21.35 -27.21 -10.20
N ALA A 134 -22.68 -27.26 -10.27
CA ALA A 134 -23.48 -26.20 -10.90
C ALA A 134 -23.32 -24.86 -10.19
N MET A 135 -23.29 -24.87 -8.85
CA MET A 135 -23.05 -23.68 -8.03
C MET A 135 -21.65 -23.11 -8.24
N ALA A 136 -20.61 -23.96 -8.29
CA ALA A 136 -19.25 -23.55 -8.62
C ALA A 136 -19.17 -22.92 -10.01
N LEU A 137 -19.76 -23.54 -11.03
CA LEU A 137 -19.79 -22.99 -12.40
C LEU A 137 -20.56 -21.67 -12.48
N TYR A 138 -21.69 -21.55 -11.78
CA TYR A 138 -22.46 -20.31 -11.76
C TYR A 138 -21.73 -19.19 -11.02
N SER A 139 -21.12 -19.46 -9.87
CA SER A 139 -20.34 -18.46 -9.12
C SER A 139 -19.14 -17.91 -9.90
N LEU A 140 -18.50 -18.71 -10.76
CA LEU A 140 -17.45 -18.21 -11.68
C LEU A 140 -17.94 -17.17 -12.70
N THR A 141 -19.26 -17.06 -12.91
CA THR A 141 -19.86 -16.04 -13.80
C THR A 141 -20.28 -14.76 -13.06
N GLN A 142 -20.20 -14.75 -11.74
CA GLN A 142 -20.62 -13.62 -10.91
C GLN A 142 -19.40 -12.85 -10.41
N ASP A 143 -19.43 -11.52 -10.55
CA ASP A 143 -18.43 -10.65 -9.92
C ASP A 143 -19.12 -9.49 -9.20
N TYR A 144 -19.13 -9.56 -7.87
CA TYR A 144 -19.75 -8.55 -7.02
C TYR A 144 -18.81 -7.40 -6.66
N HIS A 145 -17.53 -7.49 -7.06
CA HIS A 145 -16.47 -6.58 -6.62
C HIS A 145 -15.97 -5.65 -7.73
N VAL A 146 -16.66 -5.60 -8.87
CA VAL A 146 -16.23 -4.85 -10.05
C VAL A 146 -17.24 -3.76 -10.38
N LEU A 147 -16.70 -2.58 -10.67
CA LEU A 147 -17.44 -1.48 -11.30
C LEU A 147 -16.94 -1.36 -12.75
N SER A 148 -17.83 -1.57 -13.72
CA SER A 148 -17.50 -1.69 -15.14
C SER A 148 -18.06 -0.56 -16.02
N GLU A 149 -18.29 0.64 -15.46
CA GLU A 149 -18.59 1.78 -16.32
C GLU A 149 -17.33 2.21 -17.09
N ARG A 150 -17.46 3.22 -17.95
CA ARG A 150 -16.35 3.71 -18.77
C ARG A 150 -16.47 5.20 -19.00
N PHE A 151 -15.33 5.85 -19.19
CA PHE A 151 -15.33 7.23 -19.64
C PHE A 151 -15.86 7.35 -21.08
N SER A 152 -16.53 8.47 -21.37
CA SER A 152 -16.98 8.79 -22.72
C SER A 152 -15.81 9.12 -23.63
N GLU A 153 -15.97 8.99 -24.95
CA GLU A 153 -14.93 9.41 -25.91
C GLU A 153 -14.59 10.90 -25.75
N ALA A 154 -15.61 11.74 -25.54
CA ALA A 154 -15.43 13.17 -25.31
C ALA A 154 -14.56 13.45 -24.07
N ARG A 155 -14.74 12.68 -22.98
CA ARG A 155 -13.87 12.78 -21.81
C ARG A 155 -12.42 12.38 -22.12
N MET A 156 -12.24 11.32 -22.92
CA MET A 156 -10.90 10.83 -23.29
C MET A 156 -10.16 11.71 -24.30
N GLN A 157 -10.85 12.62 -25.00
CA GLN A 157 -10.19 13.63 -25.84
C GLN A 157 -9.49 14.73 -25.01
N GLY A 158 -9.97 14.98 -23.78
CA GLY A 158 -9.45 16.03 -22.91
C GLY A 158 -9.71 17.45 -23.43
N GLU A 159 -9.37 18.46 -22.63
CA GLU A 159 -9.39 19.85 -23.07
C GLU A 159 -7.99 20.33 -23.47
N PRO A 160 -7.81 20.93 -24.66
CA PRO A 160 -6.53 21.49 -25.05
C PRO A 160 -6.13 22.64 -24.11
N GLY A 161 -4.93 22.56 -23.52
CA GLY A 161 -4.24 23.74 -23.00
C GLY A 161 -4.13 23.92 -21.48
N ALA A 162 -4.52 22.95 -20.64
CA ALA A 162 -4.31 23.11 -19.19
C ALA A 162 -2.82 23.04 -18.77
N GLN A 163 -1.94 22.42 -19.58
CA GLN A 163 -0.51 22.26 -19.28
C GLN A 163 0.41 22.31 -20.53
N ALA A 164 0.17 23.25 -21.44
CA ALA A 164 0.96 23.43 -22.68
C ALA A 164 2.47 23.66 -22.47
N THR A 165 2.94 23.79 -21.23
CA THR A 165 4.33 24.04 -20.84
C THR A 165 5.10 22.80 -20.36
N ARG A 166 4.46 21.63 -20.22
CA ARG A 166 5.14 20.40 -19.77
C ARG A 166 5.74 19.61 -20.94
N SER A 167 7.04 19.36 -20.84
CA SER A 167 7.77 18.54 -21.80
C SER A 167 7.48 17.05 -21.58
N ALA A 168 7.08 16.34 -22.65
CA ALA A 168 6.98 14.89 -22.66
C ALA A 168 8.37 14.23 -22.54
N HIS A 169 9.43 15.00 -22.76
CA HIS A 169 10.78 14.52 -22.63
C HIS A 169 11.22 14.44 -21.17
N GLU A 170 10.70 15.23 -20.24
CA GLU A 170 11.30 15.38 -18.90
C GLU A 170 10.47 14.71 -17.78
N TRP A 171 11.13 14.32 -16.67
CA TRP A 171 10.49 13.91 -15.42
C TRP A 171 11.32 14.42 -14.23
N PRO A 172 11.31 15.73 -13.94
CA PRO A 172 12.28 16.37 -13.05
C PRO A 172 11.92 16.27 -11.54
N ALA A 173 10.78 15.68 -11.19
CA ALA A 173 10.34 15.52 -9.81
C ALA A 173 9.69 14.15 -9.61
N TYR A 174 9.61 13.67 -8.37
CA TYR A 174 9.01 12.36 -8.05
C TYR A 174 7.66 12.12 -8.74
N GLY A 175 6.71 13.03 -8.55
CA GLY A 175 5.38 12.96 -9.17
C GLY A 175 5.34 13.46 -10.63
N GLY A 176 6.47 13.46 -11.35
CA GLY A 176 6.63 13.97 -12.72
C GLY A 176 6.68 15.49 -12.83
N SER A 177 6.13 16.20 -11.86
CA SER A 177 6.07 17.65 -11.83
C SER A 177 6.03 18.18 -10.39
N LYS A 178 6.15 19.50 -10.23
CA LYS A 178 5.95 20.18 -8.94
C LYS A 178 4.52 20.05 -8.41
N GLN A 179 3.56 19.64 -9.23
CA GLN A 179 2.17 19.43 -8.83
C GLN A 179 1.92 18.05 -8.20
N GLY A 180 2.86 17.11 -8.33
CA GLY A 180 2.69 15.77 -7.75
C GLY A 180 1.51 15.01 -8.35
N ASP A 181 1.26 15.13 -9.66
CA ASP A 181 0.11 14.55 -10.35
C ASP A 181 0.41 13.27 -11.12
N ARG A 182 1.69 12.90 -11.27
CA ARG A 182 2.14 11.65 -11.93
C ARG A 182 1.62 11.55 -13.37
N TYR A 183 1.54 12.70 -14.04
CA TYR A 183 1.06 12.83 -15.41
C TYR A 183 2.18 13.16 -16.38
N SER A 184 2.24 12.41 -17.47
CA SER A 184 3.09 12.71 -18.63
C SER A 184 2.27 13.18 -19.82
N THR A 185 2.78 14.20 -20.52
CA THR A 185 2.24 14.63 -21.81
C THR A 185 2.61 13.69 -22.97
N ALA A 186 3.37 12.63 -22.72
CA ALA A 186 3.72 11.63 -23.73
C ALA A 186 2.50 10.82 -24.20
N ASP A 187 2.39 10.63 -25.52
CA ASP A 187 1.25 10.01 -26.18
C ASP A 187 1.62 8.95 -27.23
N LEU A 188 2.89 8.56 -27.31
CA LEU A 188 3.36 7.55 -28.26
C LEU A 188 2.85 6.14 -27.90
N ILE A 189 2.70 5.84 -26.61
CA ILE A 189 2.08 4.60 -26.11
C ILE A 189 0.59 4.84 -25.86
N THR A 190 -0.24 4.11 -26.59
CA THR A 190 -1.71 4.22 -26.59
C THR A 190 -2.35 2.86 -26.29
N PRO A 191 -3.67 2.80 -26.00
CA PRO A 191 -4.38 1.53 -25.84
C PRO A 191 -4.22 0.56 -27.02
N GLU A 192 -4.04 1.07 -28.23
CA GLU A 192 -3.92 0.26 -29.46
C GLU A 192 -2.53 -0.39 -29.61
N ASN A 193 -1.49 0.16 -28.98
CA ASN A 193 -0.12 -0.29 -29.17
C ASN A 193 0.60 -0.75 -27.89
N ALA A 194 0.07 -0.46 -26.69
CA ALA A 194 0.68 -0.82 -25.41
C ALA A 194 0.98 -2.32 -25.27
N GLY A 195 0.17 -3.19 -25.90
CA GLY A 195 0.39 -4.63 -25.95
C GLY A 195 1.69 -5.08 -26.64
N LYS A 196 2.42 -4.16 -27.29
CA LYS A 196 3.65 -4.43 -28.05
C LYS A 196 4.93 -4.00 -27.31
N LEU A 197 4.84 -3.54 -26.07
CA LEU A 197 6.01 -3.11 -25.31
C LEU A 197 7.02 -4.26 -25.11
N GLU A 198 8.29 -3.96 -25.37
CA GLU A 198 9.43 -4.87 -25.21
C GLU A 198 10.47 -4.24 -24.28
N LYS A 199 11.25 -5.09 -23.58
CA LYS A 199 12.33 -4.61 -22.70
C LYS A 199 13.40 -3.94 -23.55
N ALA A 200 13.71 -2.68 -23.25
CA ALA A 200 14.74 -1.91 -23.92
C ALA A 200 16.12 -2.16 -23.32
N TRP A 201 16.22 -1.99 -22.00
CA TRP A 201 17.45 -2.18 -21.23
C TRP A 201 17.12 -2.54 -19.78
N GLU A 202 18.12 -3.04 -19.06
CA GLU A 202 18.07 -3.36 -17.64
C GLU A 202 19.42 -3.02 -17.01
N PHE A 203 19.38 -2.34 -15.87
CA PHE A 203 20.53 -1.94 -15.08
C PHE A 203 20.42 -2.55 -13.68
N HIS A 204 21.52 -3.06 -13.16
CA HIS A 204 21.62 -3.59 -11.79
C HIS A 204 22.34 -2.58 -10.92
N THR A 205 21.67 -2.08 -9.88
CA THR A 205 22.29 -1.08 -8.99
C THR A 205 23.47 -1.64 -8.20
N GLY A 206 23.49 -2.96 -7.99
CA GLY A 206 24.45 -3.66 -7.13
C GLY A 206 24.18 -3.48 -5.64
N ASP A 207 23.14 -2.71 -5.28
CA ASP A 207 22.79 -2.45 -3.90
C ASP A 207 21.77 -3.49 -3.38
N LEU A 208 22.24 -4.40 -2.54
CA LEU A 208 21.50 -5.51 -1.96
C LEU A 208 21.74 -5.57 -0.44
N PRO A 209 20.85 -6.20 0.34
CA PRO A 209 21.04 -6.36 1.77
C PRO A 209 22.37 -7.02 2.13
N GLY A 210 23.11 -6.37 3.02
CA GLY A 210 24.36 -6.81 3.61
C GLY A 210 24.23 -7.13 5.11
N GLU A 211 25.35 -7.47 5.72
CA GLU A 211 25.44 -7.69 7.16
C GLU A 211 25.15 -6.38 7.92
N GLY A 212 24.34 -6.45 8.98
CA GLY A 212 23.96 -5.31 9.81
C GLY A 212 22.80 -4.46 9.25
N ASP A 213 22.29 -4.75 8.05
CA ASP A 213 21.14 -4.03 7.51
C ASP A 213 19.82 -4.44 8.19
N PRO A 214 18.85 -3.51 8.28
CA PRO A 214 17.53 -3.84 8.77
C PRO A 214 16.82 -4.83 7.84
N HIS A 215 15.90 -5.61 8.41
CA HIS A 215 15.01 -6.47 7.63
C HIS A 215 14.23 -5.67 6.57
N GLU A 216 13.91 -4.41 6.88
CA GLU A 216 13.24 -3.51 5.96
C GLU A 216 14.23 -2.67 5.17
N LEU A 217 14.74 -3.27 4.09
CA LEU A 217 15.50 -2.60 3.05
C LEU A 217 14.63 -2.48 1.79
N THR A 218 14.32 -1.25 1.37
CA THR A 218 13.36 -1.01 0.28
C THR A 218 13.89 -0.01 -0.75
N ASN A 219 14.11 -0.48 -1.98
CA ASN A 219 14.42 0.41 -3.09
C ASN A 219 13.12 0.77 -3.82
N GLN A 220 12.60 1.93 -3.46
CA GLN A 220 11.32 2.47 -3.88
C GLN A 220 11.48 3.62 -4.89
N VAL A 221 12.67 3.75 -5.50
CA VAL A 221 13.04 4.91 -6.32
C VAL A 221 12.15 5.06 -7.55
N THR A 222 11.62 6.27 -7.73
CA THR A 222 11.15 6.74 -9.03
C THR A 222 12.25 7.56 -9.68
N PRO A 223 12.83 7.11 -10.82
CA PRO A 223 13.92 7.84 -11.47
C PRO A 223 13.50 9.26 -11.86
N LEU A 224 14.42 10.22 -11.74
CA LEU A 224 14.29 11.51 -12.39
C LEU A 224 14.85 11.42 -13.81
N LYS A 225 14.19 12.03 -14.79
CA LYS A 225 14.73 12.20 -16.14
C LYS A 225 14.99 13.67 -16.40
N VAL A 226 16.26 14.03 -16.58
CA VAL A 226 16.68 15.36 -17.02
C VAL A 226 17.63 15.25 -18.21
N GLY A 227 17.29 15.88 -19.32
CA GLY A 227 18.09 15.82 -20.55
C GLY A 227 18.25 14.37 -21.04
N ASN A 228 19.47 13.86 -21.18
CA ASN A 228 19.73 12.48 -21.62
C ASN A 228 20.07 11.53 -20.46
N THR A 229 19.74 11.91 -19.22
CA THR A 229 20.19 11.21 -18.02
C THR A 229 19.03 10.86 -17.11
N LEU A 230 19.08 9.64 -16.58
CA LEU A 230 18.24 9.19 -15.48
C LEU A 230 19.05 9.25 -14.19
N PHE A 231 18.44 9.77 -13.12
CA PHE A 231 19.05 9.79 -11.79
C PHE A 231 18.24 8.95 -10.83
N ILE A 232 18.92 8.08 -10.09
CA ILE A 232 18.34 7.18 -9.09
C ILE A 232 19.14 7.24 -7.80
N CYS A 233 18.51 6.85 -6.68
CA CYS A 233 19.20 6.49 -5.46
C CYS A 233 18.94 5.02 -5.08
N THR A 234 19.65 4.53 -4.06
CA THR A 234 19.49 3.18 -3.53
C THR A 234 19.28 3.20 -2.00
N PRO A 235 18.91 2.08 -1.36
CA PRO A 235 18.70 2.01 0.10
C PRO A 235 19.92 2.41 0.94
N HIS A 236 21.14 2.18 0.47
CA HIS A 236 22.36 2.72 1.12
C HIS A 236 22.67 4.18 0.76
N SER A 237 21.69 4.90 0.19
CA SER A 237 21.80 6.30 -0.26
C SER A 237 22.84 6.53 -1.35
N VAL A 238 23.20 5.52 -2.14
CA VAL A 238 24.09 5.69 -3.30
C VAL A 238 23.32 6.39 -4.43
N ALA A 239 23.84 7.51 -4.95
CA ALA A 239 23.29 8.17 -6.13
C ALA A 239 23.96 7.65 -7.41
N ILE A 240 23.15 7.39 -8.45
CA ILE A 240 23.63 6.84 -9.72
C ILE A 240 22.97 7.59 -10.88
N ALA A 241 23.78 7.95 -11.87
CA ALA A 241 23.31 8.48 -13.14
C ALA A 241 23.43 7.43 -14.25
N LEU A 242 22.37 7.29 -15.04
CA LEU A 242 22.30 6.36 -16.18
C LEU A 242 22.03 7.13 -17.47
N ASP A 243 22.54 6.65 -18.60
CA ASP A 243 22.06 7.08 -19.91
C ASP A 243 20.60 6.67 -20.10
N ALA A 244 19.74 7.61 -20.50
CA ALA A 244 18.31 7.37 -20.62
C ALA A 244 17.96 6.37 -21.74
N ASP A 245 18.77 6.22 -22.78
CA ASP A 245 18.44 5.33 -23.91
C ASP A 245 19.03 3.93 -23.75
N THR A 246 20.18 3.81 -23.08
CA THR A 246 20.92 2.55 -22.95
C THR A 246 20.90 1.94 -21.55
N GLY A 247 20.62 2.73 -20.51
CA GLY A 247 20.76 2.31 -19.11
C GLY A 247 22.22 2.17 -18.64
N GLU A 248 23.20 2.61 -19.44
CA GLU A 248 24.61 2.56 -19.07
C GLU A 248 24.91 3.57 -17.95
N GLU A 249 25.67 3.14 -16.95
CA GLU A 249 26.10 3.99 -15.84
C GLU A 249 27.03 5.09 -16.35
N ARG A 250 26.71 6.34 -16.01
CA ARG A 250 27.52 7.53 -16.31
C ARG A 250 28.44 7.88 -15.16
N TRP A 251 27.88 7.93 -13.95
CA TRP A 251 28.61 8.14 -12.71
C TRP A 251 27.86 7.53 -11.54
N ARG A 252 28.59 7.36 -10.44
CA ARG A 252 28.09 6.86 -9.15
C ARG A 252 28.74 7.63 -8.02
N PHE A 253 27.94 7.96 -7.01
CA PHE A 253 28.37 8.61 -5.80
C PHE A 253 27.86 7.83 -4.58
N ASP A 254 28.78 7.32 -3.78
CA ASP A 254 28.48 6.67 -2.50
C ASP A 254 28.80 7.66 -1.37
N PRO A 255 27.79 8.11 -0.59
CA PRO A 255 28.01 9.05 0.50
C PRO A 255 28.72 8.42 1.71
N GLY A 256 28.79 7.09 1.80
CA GLY A 256 29.36 6.40 2.96
C GLY A 256 28.55 6.64 4.23
N ILE A 257 27.25 6.34 4.20
CA ILE A 257 26.33 6.59 5.33
C ILE A 257 26.88 6.05 6.66
N ASN A 258 26.66 6.80 7.75
CA ASN A 258 27.07 6.37 9.07
C ASN A 258 26.25 5.17 9.56
N ARG A 259 26.89 4.00 9.69
CA ARG A 259 26.23 2.75 10.12
C ARG A 259 26.42 2.41 11.59
N ASP A 260 26.94 3.34 12.40
CA ASP A 260 27.25 3.11 13.82
C ASP A 260 26.03 3.23 14.76
N ALA A 261 24.83 3.43 14.21
CA ALA A 261 23.60 3.44 15.00
C ALA A 261 23.37 2.07 15.68
N GLU A 262 22.82 2.05 16.89
CA GLU A 262 22.42 0.80 17.55
C GLU A 262 21.38 0.02 16.73
N TYR A 263 20.50 0.76 16.04
CA TYR A 263 19.45 0.20 15.20
C TYR A 263 19.01 1.20 14.13
N TYR A 264 18.68 0.69 12.95
CA TYR A 264 17.95 1.39 11.89
C TYR A 264 16.59 0.69 11.71
N GLN A 265 15.47 1.43 11.72
CA GLN A 265 14.16 0.80 11.50
C GLN A 265 14.00 0.29 10.06
N HIS A 266 14.42 1.10 9.10
CA HIS A 266 14.39 0.78 7.69
C HIS A 266 15.46 1.58 6.95
N MET A 267 15.92 1.04 5.82
CA MET A 267 16.76 1.75 4.84
C MET A 267 15.99 1.84 3.53
N THR A 268 15.62 3.07 3.17
CA THR A 268 14.71 3.32 2.06
C THR A 268 15.23 4.46 1.19
N CYS A 269 15.08 4.33 -0.12
CA CYS A 269 15.18 5.46 -1.06
C CYS A 269 13.92 5.49 -1.92
N ARG A 270 13.22 6.63 -1.93
CA ARG A 270 12.05 6.88 -2.81
C ARG A 270 12.37 7.78 -4.00
N GLY A 271 13.47 8.52 -3.96
CA GLY A 271 13.83 9.45 -5.03
C GLY A 271 14.88 10.47 -4.65
N LEU A 272 15.36 11.17 -5.66
CA LEU A 272 16.16 12.39 -5.57
C LEU A 272 15.27 13.61 -5.85
N ALA A 273 15.79 14.81 -5.61
CA ALA A 273 15.17 16.04 -6.11
C ALA A 273 16.15 16.82 -6.99
N TYR A 274 15.63 17.56 -7.98
CA TYR A 274 16.43 18.31 -8.95
C TYR A 274 16.15 19.81 -8.87
N HIS A 275 17.21 20.61 -9.00
CA HIS A 275 17.14 22.05 -9.20
C HIS A 275 17.90 22.48 -10.45
N ASP A 276 17.33 23.45 -11.16
CA ASP A 276 17.97 24.15 -12.27
C ASP A 276 18.10 25.64 -11.95
N GLY A 277 19.31 26.07 -11.57
CA GLY A 277 19.62 27.48 -11.31
C GLY A 277 19.54 28.36 -12.57
N THR A 278 19.70 27.77 -13.75
CA THR A 278 19.69 28.52 -15.02
C THR A 278 18.27 28.91 -15.45
N ALA A 279 17.26 28.13 -15.05
CA ALA A 279 15.86 28.42 -15.34
C ALA A 279 15.34 29.67 -14.59
N ALA A 280 15.87 29.95 -13.39
CA ALA A 280 15.55 31.17 -12.63
C ALA A 280 16.17 32.42 -13.28
N ALA A 281 17.41 32.31 -13.79
CA ALA A 281 18.12 33.40 -14.48
C ALA A 281 17.51 33.76 -15.84
N ALA A 282 16.99 32.79 -16.59
CA ALA A 282 16.33 33.02 -17.89
C ALA A 282 15.06 33.90 -17.79
N SER A 283 14.41 33.95 -16.62
CA SER A 283 13.28 34.85 -16.35
C SER A 283 13.69 36.28 -15.99
N ALA A 284 14.96 36.50 -15.62
CA ALA A 284 15.50 37.79 -15.16
C ALA A 284 16.38 38.49 -16.21
N SER A 285 16.90 37.79 -17.22
CA SER A 285 17.72 38.41 -18.27
C SER A 285 17.53 37.73 -19.64
N ALA A 286 16.75 38.35 -20.52
CA ALA A 286 16.63 37.98 -21.93
C ALA A 286 17.84 38.42 -22.78
N ALA A 287 19.05 38.34 -22.22
CA ALA A 287 20.28 38.78 -22.89
C ALA A 287 21.50 38.01 -22.37
N GLU A 288 21.60 36.72 -22.64
CA GLU A 288 22.88 36.03 -22.54
C GLU A 288 23.03 34.90 -23.57
N GLN A 289 24.27 34.73 -24.04
CA GLN A 289 24.63 34.04 -25.27
C GLN A 289 24.37 32.51 -25.20
N PRO A 290 23.88 31.84 -26.26
CA PRO A 290 23.35 30.48 -26.17
C PRO A 290 24.37 29.33 -26.06
N ASN A 291 25.59 29.52 -25.56
CA ASN A 291 26.64 28.50 -25.71
C ASN A 291 27.78 28.47 -24.67
N GLN A 292 27.56 28.97 -23.44
CA GLN A 292 28.49 28.64 -22.34
C GLN A 292 28.02 27.37 -21.63
N PRO A 293 28.90 26.41 -21.31
CA PRO A 293 28.56 25.30 -20.41
C PRO A 293 28.02 25.87 -19.11
N ALA A 294 26.95 25.29 -18.56
CA ALA A 294 26.49 25.64 -17.23
C ALA A 294 27.67 25.51 -16.26
N ALA A 295 27.86 26.50 -15.38
CA ALA A 295 28.90 26.37 -14.36
C ALA A 295 28.59 25.17 -13.46
N ARG A 296 29.64 24.54 -12.91
CA ARG A 296 29.49 23.42 -11.98
C ARG A 296 28.55 23.83 -10.85
N CYS A 297 27.63 22.95 -10.47
CA CYS A 297 26.61 23.15 -9.45
C CYS A 297 25.59 24.25 -9.77
N GLU A 298 25.42 24.65 -11.03
CA GLU A 298 24.23 25.41 -11.45
C GLU A 298 22.99 24.50 -11.52
N LYS A 299 23.18 23.24 -11.89
CA LYS A 299 22.17 22.19 -11.88
C LYS A 299 22.53 21.17 -10.82
N ARG A 300 21.61 20.90 -9.90
CA ARG A 300 21.88 20.15 -8.67
C ARG A 300 20.92 19.01 -8.49
N LEU A 301 21.43 17.91 -7.94
CA LEU A 301 20.65 16.86 -7.33
C LEU A 301 20.74 16.97 -5.82
N PHE A 302 19.61 16.80 -5.16
CA PHE A 302 19.54 16.70 -3.71
C PHE A 302 19.29 15.25 -3.31
N LEU A 303 20.24 14.71 -2.55
CA LEU A 303 20.24 13.35 -2.02
C LEU A 303 19.99 13.41 -0.51
N PRO A 304 18.79 13.07 -0.03
CA PRO A 304 18.59 12.76 1.37
C PRO A 304 19.25 11.42 1.70
N THR A 305 20.02 11.35 2.79
CA THR A 305 20.69 10.13 3.23
C THR A 305 20.02 9.53 4.46
N ASN A 306 20.03 8.20 4.57
CA ASN A 306 19.38 7.49 5.68
C ASN A 306 20.00 7.77 7.07
N ASP A 307 21.23 8.29 7.14
CA ASP A 307 21.89 8.72 8.38
C ASP A 307 21.61 10.19 8.76
N GLY A 308 20.61 10.81 8.12
CA GLY A 308 20.11 12.12 8.50
C GLY A 308 20.95 13.28 7.96
N THR A 309 21.36 13.22 6.69
CA THR A 309 21.98 14.36 6.00
C THR A 309 21.27 14.67 4.68
N LEU A 310 21.50 15.87 4.16
CA LEU A 310 21.11 16.26 2.80
C LEU A 310 22.36 16.66 2.04
N MET A 311 22.63 15.99 0.93
CA MET A 311 23.77 16.29 0.06
C MET A 311 23.32 16.95 -1.24
N ALA A 312 24.07 17.93 -1.72
CA ALA A 312 23.91 18.52 -3.04
C ALA A 312 25.02 18.02 -3.98
N LEU A 313 24.64 17.44 -5.12
CA LEU A 313 25.54 16.86 -6.11
C LEU A 313 25.38 17.58 -7.45
N ASP A 314 26.47 17.73 -8.19
CA ASP A 314 26.42 18.19 -9.57
C ASP A 314 25.82 17.09 -10.47
N VAL A 315 24.94 17.50 -11.41
CA VAL A 315 24.24 16.55 -12.29
C VAL A 315 25.16 15.87 -13.32
N GLU A 316 26.25 16.51 -13.72
CA GLU A 316 27.12 16.05 -14.79
C GLU A 316 28.14 15.00 -14.29
N ASP A 317 28.70 15.20 -13.10
CA ASP A 317 29.78 14.34 -12.56
C ASP A 317 29.46 13.66 -11.22
N GLY A 318 28.33 13.99 -10.58
CA GLY A 318 27.90 13.43 -9.31
C GLY A 318 28.72 13.87 -8.10
N GLN A 319 29.68 14.78 -8.27
CA GLN A 319 30.53 15.25 -7.18
C GLN A 319 29.78 16.26 -6.29
N PRO A 320 30.06 16.29 -4.97
CA PRO A 320 29.45 17.26 -4.07
C PRO A 320 29.67 18.72 -4.50
N CYS A 321 28.61 19.51 -4.33
CA CYS A 321 28.62 20.95 -4.54
C CYS A 321 29.17 21.66 -3.31
N GLU A 322 30.47 21.98 -3.33
CA GLU A 322 31.19 22.57 -2.18
C GLU A 322 30.58 23.88 -1.66
N ASP A 323 29.75 24.56 -2.45
CA ASP A 323 29.07 25.80 -2.07
C ASP A 323 27.73 25.59 -1.32
N PHE A 324 27.36 24.33 -1.03
CA PHE A 324 26.16 23.97 -0.29
C PHE A 324 26.49 23.39 1.09
N GLY A 325 25.97 24.00 2.15
CA GLY A 325 26.19 23.56 3.52
C GLY A 325 27.67 23.51 3.90
N ASP A 326 28.08 22.42 4.54
CA ASP A 326 29.48 22.10 4.79
C ASP A 326 30.00 21.17 3.69
N ALA A 327 30.74 21.73 2.73
CA ALA A 327 31.36 21.01 1.62
C ALA A 327 30.41 20.08 0.83
N GLY A 328 29.18 20.53 0.59
CA GLY A 328 28.14 19.79 -0.13
C GLY A 328 27.11 19.10 0.75
N THR A 329 27.20 19.22 2.08
CA THR A 329 26.35 18.49 3.03
C THR A 329 25.70 19.39 4.07
N VAL A 330 24.42 19.15 4.34
CA VAL A 330 23.68 19.72 5.47
C VAL A 330 23.36 18.59 6.46
N ASP A 331 23.75 18.75 7.73
CA ASP A 331 23.38 17.81 8.78
C ASP A 331 21.93 18.06 9.23
N LEU A 332 21.05 17.13 8.90
CA LEU A 332 19.65 17.20 9.30
C LEU A 332 19.45 16.76 10.76
N LYS A 333 20.46 16.26 11.46
CA LYS A 333 20.34 15.93 12.89
C LYS A 333 20.53 17.15 13.79
N ALA A 334 21.06 18.25 13.25
CA ALA A 334 21.27 19.48 13.99
C ALA A 334 19.97 19.96 14.67
N GLY A 335 20.06 20.20 15.98
CA GLY A 335 18.93 20.65 16.82
C GLY A 335 17.97 19.55 17.28
N LEU A 336 18.14 18.29 16.89
CA LEU A 336 17.25 17.19 17.30
C LEU A 336 17.57 16.59 18.69
N GLY A 337 18.68 17.02 19.30
CA GLY A 337 19.20 16.45 20.54
C GLY A 337 19.91 15.10 20.32
N GLU A 338 20.18 14.39 21.42
CA GLU A 338 20.83 13.08 21.38
C GLU A 338 19.90 11.99 20.82
N GLY A 339 20.51 10.93 20.26
CA GLY A 339 19.80 9.74 19.77
C GLY A 339 19.10 9.89 18.41
N ALA A 340 19.47 10.89 17.60
CA ALA A 340 18.87 11.09 16.28
C ALA A 340 19.34 10.10 15.19
N LEU A 341 20.59 9.63 15.28
CA LEU A 341 21.15 8.68 14.31
C LEU A 341 20.42 7.32 14.39
N GLY A 342 19.95 6.80 13.26
CA GLY A 342 19.15 5.57 13.19
C GLY A 342 17.66 5.74 13.51
N VAL A 343 17.25 6.89 14.05
CA VAL A 343 15.87 7.19 14.45
C VAL A 343 15.20 8.24 13.55
N TYR A 344 15.94 9.29 13.15
CA TYR A 344 15.50 10.27 12.15
C TYR A 344 15.99 9.86 10.77
N LEU A 345 15.07 9.49 9.87
CA LEU A 345 15.38 8.86 8.58
C LEU A 345 14.73 9.64 7.40
N PRO A 346 15.50 10.45 6.67
CA PRO A 346 15.08 11.11 5.43
C PRO A 346 14.85 10.11 4.27
N THR A 347 13.69 9.45 4.25
CA THR A 347 13.39 8.36 3.30
C THR A 347 12.79 8.80 1.97
N SER A 348 12.32 10.06 1.90
CA SER A 348 11.62 10.64 0.75
C SER A 348 12.40 11.82 0.14
N PRO A 349 12.30 12.06 -1.18
CA PRO A 349 12.91 13.23 -1.80
C PRO A 349 12.34 14.53 -1.22
N PRO A 350 13.16 15.57 -1.03
CA PRO A 350 12.67 16.88 -0.60
C PRO A 350 11.89 17.58 -1.71
N VAL A 351 11.12 18.60 -1.34
CA VAL A 351 10.53 19.52 -2.32
C VAL A 351 11.54 20.62 -2.65
N VAL A 352 11.78 20.81 -3.94
CA VAL A 352 12.68 21.85 -4.45
C VAL A 352 11.87 22.89 -5.21
N THR A 353 12.02 24.14 -4.77
CA THR A 353 11.44 25.34 -5.40
C THR A 353 12.54 26.12 -6.12
N ALA A 354 12.22 27.30 -6.67
CA ALA A 354 13.24 28.14 -7.26
C ALA A 354 14.33 28.59 -6.26
N LYS A 355 14.00 28.68 -4.97
CA LYS A 355 14.88 29.25 -3.93
C LYS A 355 15.16 28.34 -2.74
N LEU A 356 14.29 27.36 -2.48
CA LEU A 356 14.33 26.56 -1.26
C LEU A 356 14.32 25.07 -1.57
N VAL A 357 15.06 24.30 -0.76
CA VAL A 357 14.91 22.86 -0.61
C VAL A 357 14.28 22.57 0.76
N ILE A 358 13.12 21.92 0.76
CA ILE A 358 12.28 21.69 1.95
C ILE A 358 12.28 20.20 2.28
N VAL A 359 12.71 19.88 3.49
CA VAL A 359 13.04 18.53 3.92
C VAL A 359 12.26 18.18 5.19
N GLY A 360 11.60 17.03 5.16
CA GLY A 360 11.12 16.31 6.34
C GLY A 360 11.93 15.03 6.58
N GLY A 361 11.52 14.23 7.55
CA GLY A 361 12.10 12.93 7.81
C GLY A 361 11.11 12.02 8.51
N SER A 362 11.32 10.72 8.39
CA SER A 362 10.65 9.73 9.23
C SER A 362 11.25 9.75 10.63
N ILE A 363 10.42 9.48 11.63
CA ILE A 363 10.84 9.17 12.99
C ILE A 363 10.42 7.73 13.24
N THR A 364 11.26 6.93 13.92
CA THR A 364 10.91 5.54 14.22
C THR A 364 9.57 5.39 14.93
N ASP A 365 8.64 4.74 14.24
CA ASP A 365 7.30 4.47 14.74
C ASP A 365 7.37 3.52 15.94
N ASN A 366 6.61 3.84 16.98
CA ASN A 366 6.47 3.00 18.18
C ASN A 366 7.79 2.64 18.89
N GLY A 367 8.87 3.39 18.63
CA GLY A 367 10.18 3.17 19.25
C GLY A 367 10.24 3.64 20.70
N SER A 368 9.86 4.88 20.94
CA SER A 368 10.00 5.55 22.25
C SER A 368 9.01 6.71 22.40
N VAL A 369 8.56 6.96 23.64
CA VAL A 369 7.83 8.19 24.01
C VAL A 369 8.71 9.43 23.97
N ASP A 370 10.03 9.22 24.05
CA ASP A 370 11.06 10.22 23.96
C ASP A 370 11.90 9.97 22.71
N SER A 371 11.54 10.65 21.63
CA SER A 371 12.15 10.51 20.30
C SER A 371 12.56 11.88 19.75
N PRO A 372 13.50 11.96 18.79
CA PRO A 372 13.76 13.19 18.04
C PRO A 372 12.48 13.82 17.48
N GLY A 373 12.46 15.16 17.38
CA GLY A 373 11.31 15.88 16.82
C GLY A 373 11.19 15.72 15.31
N GLY A 374 9.96 15.74 14.80
CA GLY A 374 9.59 15.64 13.38
C GLY A 374 9.71 16.96 12.59
N VAL A 375 10.64 17.84 12.97
CA VAL A 375 10.78 19.20 12.40
C VAL A 375 10.97 19.20 10.88
N ILE A 376 10.27 20.10 10.20
CA ILE A 376 10.40 20.35 8.75
C ILE A 376 11.24 21.60 8.53
N ARG A 377 12.20 21.55 7.62
CA ARG A 377 13.17 22.63 7.42
C ARG A 377 13.30 23.02 5.97
N ALA A 378 13.43 24.31 5.72
CA ALA A 378 13.74 24.86 4.41
C ALA A 378 15.12 25.49 4.41
N TYR A 379 15.95 25.06 3.47
CA TYR A 379 17.28 25.59 3.25
C TYR A 379 17.31 26.36 1.93
N ASP A 380 18.16 27.38 1.85
CA ASP A 380 18.48 28.02 0.58
C ASP A 380 19.02 26.96 -0.39
N VAL A 381 18.43 26.89 -1.58
CA VAL A 381 18.72 25.85 -2.56
C VAL A 381 20.17 25.91 -3.07
N LYS A 382 20.83 27.07 -2.96
CA LYS A 382 22.21 27.25 -3.40
C LYS A 382 23.19 27.08 -2.23
N THR A 383 22.95 27.76 -1.12
CA THR A 383 23.95 27.81 -0.04
C THR A 383 23.76 26.73 1.01
N GLY A 384 22.58 26.10 1.09
CA GLY A 384 22.24 25.18 2.18
C GLY A 384 22.03 25.86 3.52
N GLU A 385 21.97 27.20 3.56
CA GLU A 385 21.68 27.96 4.78
C GLU A 385 20.21 27.74 5.21
N LEU A 386 19.99 27.49 6.50
CA LEU A 386 18.64 27.31 7.04
C LEU A 386 17.87 28.64 6.98
N VAL A 387 16.78 28.68 6.22
CA VAL A 387 15.92 29.87 6.04
C VAL A 387 14.81 29.89 7.08
N TRP A 388 14.09 28.77 7.23
CA TRP A 388 13.07 28.60 8.25
C TRP A 388 12.94 27.13 8.67
N ASN A 389 12.40 26.92 9.87
CA ASN A 389 11.93 25.63 10.35
C ASN A 389 10.45 25.70 10.73
N PHE A 390 9.80 24.55 10.72
CA PHE A 390 8.47 24.34 11.25
C PHE A 390 8.56 23.17 12.23
N ASP A 391 8.58 23.50 13.51
CA ASP A 391 8.48 22.56 14.61
C ASP A 391 7.01 22.50 15.05
N PRO A 392 6.30 21.36 14.87
CA PRO A 392 4.90 21.26 15.29
C PRO A 392 4.69 21.52 16.78
N GLY A 393 5.71 21.31 17.62
CA GLY A 393 5.66 21.62 19.05
C GLY A 393 5.85 23.10 19.38
N ASN A 394 6.28 23.92 18.42
CA ASN A 394 6.44 25.36 18.55
C ASN A 394 6.27 26.07 17.18
N PRO A 395 5.06 26.01 16.58
CA PRO A 395 4.85 26.29 15.15
C PRO A 395 5.05 27.75 14.74
N ASP A 396 5.02 28.68 15.70
CA ASP A 396 5.18 30.12 15.43
C ASP A 396 6.65 30.56 15.42
N ALA A 397 7.55 29.77 15.99
CA ALA A 397 8.99 30.06 16.08
C ALA A 397 9.73 29.53 14.85
N THR A 398 9.53 30.16 13.70
CA THR A 398 10.02 29.62 12.42
C THR A 398 11.47 29.98 12.08
N GLY A 399 12.12 30.83 12.88
CA GLY A 399 13.52 31.21 12.68
C GLY A 399 14.50 30.11 13.13
N PRO A 400 15.72 30.05 12.56
CA PRO A 400 16.76 29.15 13.04
C PRO A 400 16.95 29.19 14.56
N LEU A 401 17.13 28.01 15.17
CA LEU A 401 17.40 27.88 16.60
C LEU A 401 18.70 28.59 16.99
N ALA A 402 18.74 29.14 18.21
CA ALA A 402 19.99 29.61 18.78
C ALA A 402 20.92 28.44 19.11
N LEU A 403 22.23 28.71 19.20
CA LEU A 403 23.22 27.69 19.52
C LEU A 403 22.90 27.02 20.88
N GLY A 404 22.74 25.70 20.88
CA GLY A 404 22.44 24.90 22.07
C GLY A 404 20.95 24.70 22.35
N GLU A 405 20.05 25.34 21.59
CA GLU A 405 18.62 25.03 21.63
C GLU A 405 18.31 23.76 20.82
N THR A 406 17.24 23.07 21.21
CA THR A 406 16.75 21.86 20.52
C THR A 406 15.28 22.01 20.17
N TYR A 407 14.88 21.39 19.07
CA TYR A 407 13.46 21.26 18.71
C TYR A 407 12.71 20.42 19.73
N VAL A 408 11.39 20.60 19.77
CA VAL A 408 10.50 19.84 20.62
C VAL A 408 10.52 18.37 20.19
N ARG A 409 10.71 17.50 21.16
CA ARG A 409 10.85 16.04 20.96
C ARG A 409 9.49 15.38 20.76
N SER A 410 9.50 14.24 20.07
CA SER A 410 8.32 13.43 19.77
C SER A 410 7.18 14.20 19.07
N THR A 411 7.51 15.16 18.20
CA THR A 411 6.50 15.89 17.40
C THR A 411 6.16 15.13 16.11
N PRO A 412 4.93 15.29 15.55
CA PRO A 412 4.56 14.69 14.27
C PRO A 412 5.55 15.03 13.16
N ASN A 413 5.82 14.08 12.26
CA ASN A 413 6.84 14.22 11.24
C ASN A 413 6.25 14.40 9.82
N VAL A 414 7.11 14.56 8.81
CA VAL A 414 6.73 14.38 7.40
C VAL A 414 7.72 13.39 6.79
N TRP A 415 7.37 12.10 6.86
CA TRP A 415 8.16 11.02 6.30
C TRP A 415 7.99 10.86 4.78
N THR A 416 6.97 11.51 4.21
CA THR A 416 6.55 11.39 2.81
C THR A 416 6.99 12.63 2.01
N ILE A 417 6.35 12.89 0.87
CA ILE A 417 6.76 13.93 -0.07
C ILE A 417 5.77 15.08 0.03
N PRO A 418 6.19 16.29 0.47
CA PRO A 418 5.37 17.48 0.39
C PRO A 418 5.08 17.92 -1.06
N THR A 419 4.27 18.95 -1.23
CA THR A 419 4.05 19.59 -2.53
C THR A 419 4.06 21.11 -2.39
N ALA A 420 4.57 21.86 -3.38
CA ALA A 420 4.60 23.32 -3.33
C ALA A 420 3.89 23.96 -4.52
N ASP A 421 3.18 25.05 -4.25
CA ASP A 421 2.62 25.96 -5.26
C ASP A 421 3.33 27.32 -5.11
N GLU A 422 4.40 27.52 -5.90
CA GLU A 422 5.19 28.76 -5.87
C GLU A 422 4.39 29.98 -6.35
N THR A 423 3.29 29.79 -7.10
CA THR A 423 2.43 30.90 -7.54
C THR A 423 1.58 31.41 -6.37
N LEU A 424 1.13 30.52 -5.49
CA LEU A 424 0.42 30.88 -4.27
C LEU A 424 1.37 31.21 -3.11
N GLY A 425 2.66 30.87 -3.23
CA GLY A 425 3.63 30.99 -2.15
C GLY A 425 3.32 30.03 -1.00
N LEU A 426 2.86 28.81 -1.30
CA LEU A 426 2.47 27.81 -0.31
C LEU A 426 3.23 26.49 -0.48
N VAL A 427 3.53 25.83 0.63
CA VAL A 427 3.94 24.41 0.69
C VAL A 427 2.95 23.63 1.54
N TYR A 428 2.61 22.42 1.10
CA TYR A 428 1.62 21.54 1.71
C TYR A 428 2.31 20.31 2.29
N LEU A 429 2.19 20.14 3.61
CA LEU A 429 2.82 19.11 4.40
C LEU A 429 1.80 18.03 4.78
N PRO A 430 1.91 16.80 4.24
CA PRO A 430 1.13 15.66 4.71
C PRO A 430 1.74 15.13 6.02
N MET A 431 1.18 15.53 7.16
CA MET A 431 1.77 15.21 8.47
C MET A 431 1.52 13.75 8.91
N GLY A 432 2.55 13.22 9.57
CA GLY A 432 2.64 11.95 10.27
C GLY A 432 1.89 11.92 11.61
N ASN A 433 2.22 10.91 12.41
CA ASN A 433 1.81 10.80 13.81
C ASN A 433 2.92 11.20 14.78
N GLN A 434 2.54 11.57 16.00
CA GLN A 434 3.48 11.52 17.13
C GLN A 434 3.66 10.07 17.57
N THR A 435 4.92 9.64 17.64
CA THR A 435 5.32 8.34 18.20
C THR A 435 5.19 8.34 19.74
N PRO A 436 4.72 7.24 20.37
CA PRO A 436 4.10 6.06 19.77
C PRO A 436 2.71 6.32 19.17
N ASP A 437 2.36 5.62 18.10
CA ASP A 437 1.19 5.97 17.28
C ASP A 437 -0.12 5.48 17.91
N GLN A 438 -0.09 4.31 18.56
CA GLN A 438 -1.28 3.70 19.20
C GLN A 438 -1.45 4.09 20.67
N TRP A 439 -0.59 4.95 21.21
CA TRP A 439 -0.66 5.41 22.60
C TRP A 439 -0.43 6.91 22.70
N SER A 440 -1.52 7.67 22.78
CA SER A 440 -1.56 9.11 22.63
C SER A 440 -1.53 9.89 23.95
N ILE A 441 -1.54 9.23 25.11
CA ILE A 441 -1.54 9.91 26.43
C ILE A 441 -0.50 11.05 26.58
N PRO A 442 0.74 10.95 26.06
CA PRO A 442 1.72 12.04 26.14
C PRO A 442 1.47 13.19 25.17
N ARG A 443 0.56 13.05 24.21
CA ARG A 443 0.32 14.07 23.19
C ARG A 443 -0.31 15.30 23.83
N ASN A 444 0.33 16.44 23.61
CA ASN A 444 -0.21 17.73 24.02
C ASN A 444 -1.10 18.32 22.91
N GLU A 445 -1.69 19.49 23.17
CA GLU A 445 -2.60 20.15 22.23
C GLU A 445 -1.98 20.42 20.86
N LEU A 446 -0.71 20.81 20.80
CA LEU A 446 -0.03 21.08 19.53
C LEU A 446 0.29 19.81 18.75
N ALA A 447 0.73 18.75 19.45
CA ALA A 447 0.93 17.46 18.81
C ALA A 447 -0.39 16.87 18.27
N GLU A 448 -1.48 16.96 19.04
CA GLU A 448 -2.81 16.56 18.60
C GLU A 448 -3.29 17.37 17.39
N ARG A 449 -3.03 18.67 17.37
CA ARG A 449 -3.41 19.57 16.27
C ARG A 449 -2.75 19.21 14.93
N PHE A 450 -1.49 18.78 14.94
CA PHE A 450 -0.74 18.49 13.71
C PHE A 450 -0.62 17.01 13.36
N THR A 451 -1.07 16.11 14.23
CA THR A 451 -1.20 14.68 13.94
C THR A 451 -2.23 14.44 12.84
N ALA A 452 -1.90 13.60 11.85
CA ALA A 452 -2.78 13.22 10.73
C ALA A 452 -3.45 14.41 10.01
N THR A 453 -2.68 15.48 9.82
CA THR A 453 -3.17 16.78 9.35
C THR A 453 -2.45 17.25 8.09
N LEU A 454 -3.20 17.77 7.12
CA LEU A 454 -2.61 18.46 5.97
C LEU A 454 -2.37 19.91 6.35
N VAL A 455 -1.12 20.33 6.41
CA VAL A 455 -0.74 21.69 6.83
C VAL A 455 -0.24 22.48 5.63
N ALA A 456 -0.80 23.66 5.38
CA ALA A 456 -0.25 24.60 4.43
C ALA A 456 0.57 25.67 5.13
N LEU A 457 1.84 25.77 4.76
CA LEU A 457 2.74 26.82 5.24
C LEU A 457 2.95 27.88 4.16
N ASP A 458 3.19 29.11 4.61
CA ASP A 458 3.77 30.15 3.79
C ASP A 458 5.19 29.75 3.38
N LEU A 459 5.42 29.67 2.07
CA LEU A 459 6.64 29.12 1.50
C LEU A 459 7.90 29.89 1.91
N ALA A 460 7.79 31.21 2.09
CA ALA A 460 8.92 32.06 2.41
C ALA A 460 9.28 32.08 3.90
N THR A 461 8.31 31.82 4.78
CA THR A 461 8.46 32.06 6.22
C THR A 461 8.23 30.84 7.10
N GLY A 462 7.69 29.74 6.57
CA GLY A 462 7.34 28.54 7.33
C GLY A 462 6.10 28.68 8.22
N LYS A 463 5.40 29.82 8.18
CA LYS A 463 4.23 30.07 9.04
C LYS A 463 2.99 29.34 8.55
N VAL A 464 2.21 28.79 9.47
CA VAL A 464 0.94 28.14 9.15
C VAL A 464 -0.04 29.12 8.52
N ARG A 465 -0.63 28.73 7.38
CA ARG A 465 -1.64 29.50 6.64
C ARG A 465 -3.03 28.90 6.81
N TRP A 466 -3.12 27.58 6.71
CA TRP A 466 -4.32 26.81 7.02
C TRP A 466 -3.91 25.36 7.32
N GLU A 467 -4.81 24.62 7.95
CA GLU A 467 -4.64 23.19 8.24
C GLU A 467 -5.97 22.45 8.10
N PHE A 468 -5.91 21.18 7.75
CA PHE A 468 -7.08 20.30 7.63
C PHE A 468 -6.77 18.93 8.25
N GLN A 469 -7.34 18.65 9.42
CA GLN A 469 -7.15 17.38 10.12
C GLN A 469 -8.02 16.29 9.52
N THR A 470 -7.43 15.13 9.22
CA THR A 470 -8.12 14.00 8.57
C THR A 470 -8.47 12.87 9.53
N VAL A 471 -7.84 12.84 10.70
CA VAL A 471 -8.17 11.94 11.81
C VAL A 471 -8.01 12.72 13.11
N HIS A 472 -9.08 12.81 13.89
CA HIS A 472 -9.06 13.31 15.25
C HIS A 472 -8.49 12.26 16.19
N HIS A 473 -7.48 12.61 16.99
CA HIS A 473 -6.89 11.73 18.01
C HIS A 473 -6.53 10.34 17.47
N ASP A 474 -5.57 10.28 16.54
CA ASP A 474 -5.24 9.04 15.82
C ASP A 474 -4.64 7.97 16.76
N LEU A 475 -5.25 6.80 16.80
CA LEU A 475 -4.79 5.61 17.51
C LEU A 475 -4.53 4.42 16.57
N TRP A 476 -4.52 4.66 15.27
CA TRP A 476 -4.61 3.61 14.26
C TRP A 476 -3.45 3.58 13.28
N ASP A 477 -2.50 4.50 13.43
CA ASP A 477 -1.48 4.77 12.42
C ASP A 477 -2.14 5.11 11.06
N ARG A 478 -2.99 6.14 11.08
CA ARG A 478 -3.72 6.71 9.94
C ARG A 478 -3.24 8.12 9.62
N ASP A 479 -1.94 8.34 9.65
CA ASP A 479 -1.31 9.55 9.14
C ASP A 479 -1.59 9.78 7.64
N LEU A 480 -1.07 10.88 7.09
CA LEU A 480 -1.16 11.20 5.68
C LEU A 480 0.03 10.63 4.90
N PRO A 481 -0.13 9.48 4.21
CA PRO A 481 1.01 8.82 3.61
C PRO A 481 1.30 9.40 2.22
N SER A 482 0.29 9.90 1.52
CA SER A 482 0.37 10.25 0.11
C SER A 482 0.87 11.67 -0.10
N GLN A 483 1.74 11.86 -1.10
CA GLN A 483 2.02 13.20 -1.63
C GLN A 483 0.70 13.89 -2.06
N PRO A 484 0.41 15.12 -1.57
CA PRO A 484 -0.75 15.88 -2.02
C PRO A 484 -0.65 16.23 -3.50
N THR A 485 -1.72 16.02 -4.26
CA THR A 485 -1.75 16.29 -5.71
C THR A 485 -2.46 17.61 -6.00
N LEU A 486 -1.79 18.54 -6.69
CA LEU A 486 -2.38 19.81 -7.13
C LEU A 486 -3.04 19.66 -8.49
N VAL A 487 -4.28 20.12 -8.60
CA VAL A 487 -5.02 20.13 -9.87
C VAL A 487 -6.01 21.29 -9.88
N ASP A 488 -6.16 21.97 -11.01
CA ASP A 488 -7.23 22.94 -11.17
C ASP A 488 -8.47 22.23 -11.66
N ILE A 489 -9.55 22.27 -10.87
CA ILE A 489 -10.79 21.57 -11.19
C ILE A 489 -11.88 22.49 -11.72
N ASP A 490 -12.59 22.05 -12.75
CA ASP A 490 -13.75 22.78 -13.26
C ASP A 490 -14.85 22.87 -12.19
N GLY A 491 -15.17 24.09 -11.76
CA GLY A 491 -16.27 24.42 -10.87
C GLY A 491 -17.37 25.22 -11.58
N ALA A 492 -18.51 25.41 -10.91
CA ALA A 492 -19.66 26.12 -11.47
C ALA A 492 -19.36 27.59 -11.84
N GLN A 493 -18.38 28.21 -11.19
CA GLN A 493 -17.98 29.61 -11.39
C GLN A 493 -16.64 29.76 -12.14
N GLY A 494 -16.10 28.65 -12.70
CA GLY A 494 -14.78 28.60 -13.30
C GLY A 494 -13.87 27.60 -12.59
N LYS A 495 -12.57 27.59 -12.96
CA LYS A 495 -11.60 26.68 -12.36
C LYS A 495 -11.34 27.01 -10.89
N VAL A 496 -11.32 25.98 -10.05
CA VAL A 496 -10.99 26.05 -8.63
C VAL A 496 -9.62 25.40 -8.44
N PRO A 497 -8.65 26.10 -7.82
CA PRO A 497 -7.35 25.52 -7.53
C PRO A 497 -7.50 24.49 -6.40
N ALA A 498 -7.53 23.20 -6.75
CA ALA A 498 -7.72 22.12 -5.80
C ALA A 498 -6.40 21.45 -5.41
N ILE A 499 -6.45 20.81 -4.25
CA ILE A 499 -5.49 19.83 -3.73
C ILE A 499 -6.24 18.55 -3.36
N ILE A 500 -5.71 17.40 -3.75
CA ILE A 500 -6.26 16.09 -3.44
C ILE A 500 -5.31 15.39 -2.47
N GLN A 501 -5.81 15.08 -1.27
CA GLN A 501 -5.10 14.28 -0.29
C GLN A 501 -5.73 12.89 -0.19
N ALA A 502 -5.00 11.87 -0.65
CA ALA A 502 -5.36 10.48 -0.44
C ALA A 502 -4.87 10.00 0.94
N THR A 503 -5.65 9.15 1.62
CA THR A 503 -5.41 8.79 3.03
C THR A 503 -5.38 7.27 3.25
N LYS A 504 -4.80 6.83 4.38
CA LYS A 504 -4.80 5.42 4.80
C LYS A 504 -6.22 4.86 5.01
N ARG A 505 -7.19 5.70 5.37
CA ARG A 505 -8.60 5.28 5.48
C ARG A 505 -9.28 5.05 4.12
N GLY A 506 -8.78 5.68 3.05
CA GLY A 506 -9.36 5.63 1.71
C GLY A 506 -10.18 6.85 1.33
N ASP A 507 -10.34 7.82 2.23
CA ASP A 507 -10.90 9.13 1.89
C ASP A 507 -9.97 9.87 0.91
N LEU A 508 -10.57 10.48 -0.11
CA LEU A 508 -9.92 11.48 -0.95
C LEU A 508 -10.48 12.85 -0.54
N TYR A 509 -9.69 13.61 0.21
CA TYR A 509 -10.05 14.98 0.58
C TYR A 509 -9.69 15.90 -0.59
N VAL A 510 -10.71 16.51 -1.20
CA VAL A 510 -10.54 17.49 -2.28
C VAL A 510 -10.85 18.86 -1.71
N LEU A 511 -9.80 19.67 -1.52
CA LEU A 511 -9.86 20.95 -0.84
C LEU A 511 -9.44 22.08 -1.79
N ASP A 512 -9.91 23.31 -1.56
CA ASP A 512 -9.35 24.49 -2.19
C ASP A 512 -7.96 24.74 -1.59
N ARG A 513 -6.92 24.64 -2.41
CA ARG A 513 -5.53 24.68 -1.92
C ARG A 513 -5.13 26.04 -1.36
N ARG A 514 -5.92 27.10 -1.60
CA ARG A 514 -5.69 28.44 -1.03
C ARG A 514 -6.13 28.54 0.43
N THR A 515 -7.18 27.81 0.82
CA THR A 515 -7.87 28.01 2.11
C THR A 515 -8.01 26.73 2.94
N GLY A 516 -7.84 25.55 2.35
CA GLY A 516 -8.11 24.27 3.00
C GLY A 516 -9.61 23.92 3.07
N GLU A 517 -10.49 24.74 2.50
CA GLU A 517 -11.93 24.50 2.54
C GLU A 517 -12.32 23.32 1.64
N PRO A 518 -13.19 22.40 2.10
CA PRO A 518 -13.62 21.26 1.28
C PRO A 518 -14.40 21.68 0.04
N ILE A 519 -13.95 21.21 -1.14
CA ILE A 519 -14.70 21.30 -2.39
C ILE A 519 -15.66 20.10 -2.50
N VAL A 520 -15.20 18.93 -2.07
CA VAL A 520 -16.05 17.76 -1.86
C VAL A 520 -16.54 17.78 -0.41
N PRO A 521 -17.84 17.55 -0.13
CA PRO A 521 -18.36 17.57 1.23
C PRO A 521 -17.63 16.61 2.17
N VAL A 522 -17.33 17.11 3.37
CA VAL A 522 -16.77 16.33 4.49
C VAL A 522 -17.77 16.38 5.63
N ASN A 523 -18.16 15.22 6.15
CA ASN A 523 -19.09 15.11 7.27
C ASN A 523 -18.41 14.45 8.47
N GLU A 524 -18.74 14.89 9.67
CA GLU A 524 -18.37 14.21 10.91
C GLU A 524 -19.19 12.92 11.07
N MET A 525 -18.48 11.80 11.19
CA MET A 525 -19.06 10.47 11.36
C MET A 525 -18.79 9.95 12.77
N PRO A 526 -19.79 9.47 13.52
CA PRO A 526 -19.57 8.87 14.83
C PRO A 526 -18.75 7.57 14.72
N VAL A 527 -17.86 7.34 15.67
CA VAL A 527 -16.95 6.19 15.69
C VAL A 527 -17.00 5.43 17.01
N PRO A 528 -16.54 4.16 17.06
CA PRO A 528 -16.41 3.39 18.30
C PRO A 528 -15.64 4.14 19.39
N GLN A 529 -16.03 3.92 20.65
CA GLN A 529 -15.50 4.69 21.80
C GLN A 529 -14.82 3.79 22.84
N GLY A 530 -13.95 4.42 23.64
CA GLY A 530 -13.39 3.85 24.87
C GLY A 530 -12.21 2.91 24.65
N THR A 531 -11.24 2.98 25.55
CA THR A 531 -10.06 2.10 25.59
C THR A 531 -10.03 1.33 26.90
N ASP A 532 -9.33 0.19 26.93
CA ASP A 532 -9.12 -0.62 28.14
C ASP A 532 -7.73 -0.38 28.78
N TYR A 533 -6.97 0.61 28.30
CA TYR A 533 -5.60 0.93 28.73
C TYR A 533 -5.40 2.39 29.19
N GLY A 534 -6.49 3.11 29.42
CA GLY A 534 -6.49 4.45 30.05
C GLY A 534 -6.37 5.63 29.10
N ASP A 535 -6.36 5.38 27.79
CA ASP A 535 -6.34 6.42 26.75
C ASP A 535 -7.77 6.84 26.34
N THR A 536 -7.89 7.93 25.58
CA THR A 536 -9.18 8.48 25.15
C THR A 536 -9.48 8.18 23.68
N THR A 537 -10.71 8.47 23.23
CA THR A 537 -11.11 8.37 21.82
C THR A 537 -11.82 9.66 21.40
N ALA A 538 -11.64 10.08 20.14
CA ALA A 538 -12.46 11.14 19.57
C ALA A 538 -13.90 10.63 19.29
N ALA A 539 -14.91 11.48 19.51
CA ALA A 539 -16.32 11.10 19.35
C ALA A 539 -16.72 10.89 17.88
N THR A 540 -16.12 11.67 16.98
CA THR A 540 -16.37 11.65 15.55
C THR A 540 -15.06 11.69 14.77
N GLN A 541 -15.14 11.41 13.47
CA GLN A 541 -14.06 11.52 12.51
C GLN A 541 -14.57 12.18 11.22
N PRO A 542 -13.78 13.02 10.55
CA PRO A 542 -14.15 13.56 9.26
C PRO A 542 -14.23 12.43 8.22
N ALA A 543 -15.17 12.51 7.29
CA ALA A 543 -15.36 11.54 6.23
C ALA A 543 -15.71 12.26 4.92
N SER A 544 -14.90 12.04 3.88
CA SER A 544 -15.11 12.64 2.56
C SER A 544 -16.24 11.94 1.82
N ALA A 545 -17.06 12.68 1.10
CA ALA A 545 -18.06 12.10 0.20
C ALA A 545 -17.43 11.35 -0.98
N LEU A 546 -16.18 11.67 -1.34
CA LEU A 546 -15.38 10.90 -2.29
C LEU A 546 -14.42 10.01 -1.50
N SER A 547 -14.80 8.74 -1.33
CA SER A 547 -14.05 7.82 -0.47
C SER A 547 -14.06 6.39 -0.96
N TYR A 548 -12.97 5.69 -0.69
CA TYR A 548 -12.79 4.25 -0.84
C TYR A 548 -12.85 3.52 0.52
N ALA A 549 -13.19 4.22 1.61
CA ALA A 549 -13.47 3.57 2.88
C ALA A 549 -14.56 2.48 2.70
N PRO A 550 -14.41 1.32 3.36
CA PRO A 550 -15.44 0.28 3.34
C PRO A 550 -16.79 0.82 3.79
N GLN A 551 -17.85 0.57 3.00
CA GLN A 551 -19.20 1.05 3.33
C GLN A 551 -19.82 0.30 4.52
N GLU A 552 -19.39 -0.94 4.75
CA GLU A 552 -19.90 -1.82 5.80
C GLU A 552 -18.73 -2.41 6.60
N PRO A 553 -18.88 -2.57 7.92
CA PRO A 553 -17.93 -3.31 8.74
C PRO A 553 -17.78 -4.77 8.29
N LEU A 554 -16.58 -5.33 8.50
CA LEU A 554 -16.38 -6.78 8.44
C LEU A 554 -17.25 -7.53 9.43
N ARG A 555 -17.68 -8.71 9.02
CA ARG A 555 -18.49 -9.65 9.80
C ARG A 555 -17.81 -11.01 9.76
N GLU A 556 -18.23 -11.90 10.66
CA GLU A 556 -17.73 -13.27 10.70
C GLU A 556 -17.87 -14.00 9.34
N ARG A 557 -18.92 -13.66 8.57
CA ARG A 557 -19.12 -14.23 7.23
C ARG A 557 -18.08 -13.81 6.20
N ASP A 558 -17.40 -12.69 6.41
CA ASP A 558 -16.37 -12.20 5.48
C ASP A 558 -15.02 -12.88 5.70
N MET A 559 -14.97 -13.83 6.66
CA MET A 559 -13.81 -14.68 6.90
C MET A 559 -13.69 -15.74 5.82
N TRP A 560 -12.46 -15.89 5.32
CA TRP A 560 -12.12 -16.72 4.18
C TRP A 560 -11.41 -18.00 4.58
N GLY A 561 -10.13 -17.95 4.93
CA GLY A 561 -9.28 -19.14 5.14
C GLY A 561 -9.18 -20.02 3.89
N GLY A 562 -8.03 -20.68 3.68
CA GLY A 562 -7.81 -21.46 2.44
C GLY A 562 -8.65 -22.75 2.34
N THR A 563 -9.31 -23.18 3.41
CA THR A 563 -10.10 -24.42 3.53
C THR A 563 -11.23 -24.23 4.56
N PRO A 564 -12.23 -25.14 4.68
CA PRO A 564 -13.31 -24.98 5.66
C PRO A 564 -12.80 -24.96 7.11
N ILE A 565 -11.73 -25.70 7.40
CA ILE A 565 -11.10 -25.73 8.72
C ILE A 565 -10.36 -24.41 8.98
N ASP A 566 -9.58 -23.96 8.00
CA ASP A 566 -8.84 -22.70 8.11
C ASP A 566 -9.81 -21.51 8.26
N GLN A 567 -10.93 -21.54 7.52
CA GLN A 567 -12.01 -20.58 7.65
C GLN A 567 -12.60 -20.56 9.06
N MET A 568 -12.90 -21.73 9.63
CA MET A 568 -13.41 -21.86 10.99
C MET A 568 -12.44 -21.22 12.00
N LEU A 569 -11.13 -21.45 11.82
CA LEU A 569 -10.09 -20.85 12.67
C LEU A 569 -10.03 -19.33 12.48
N CYS A 570 -10.12 -18.81 11.26
CA CYS A 570 -10.22 -17.37 11.01
C CYS A 570 -11.45 -16.74 11.67
N ARG A 571 -12.60 -17.41 11.64
CA ARG A 571 -13.82 -16.97 12.35
C ARG A 571 -13.63 -16.96 13.86
N ILE A 572 -12.96 -17.97 14.41
CA ILE A 572 -12.61 -18.02 15.84
C ILE A 572 -11.70 -16.84 16.19
N GLN A 573 -10.66 -16.58 15.39
CA GLN A 573 -9.76 -15.45 15.61
C GLN A 573 -10.52 -14.12 15.56
N PHE A 574 -11.35 -13.91 14.54
CA PHE A 574 -12.21 -12.72 14.41
C PHE A 574 -13.08 -12.50 15.66
N ARG A 575 -13.72 -13.56 16.17
CA ARG A 575 -14.59 -13.48 17.35
C ARG A 575 -13.85 -13.27 18.68
N LYS A 576 -12.54 -13.51 18.73
CA LYS A 576 -11.71 -13.22 19.89
C LYS A 576 -11.24 -11.75 19.94
N LEU A 577 -11.26 -11.06 18.80
CA LEU A 577 -10.80 -9.68 18.70
C LEU A 577 -11.96 -8.71 18.97
N ARG A 578 -11.61 -7.49 19.42
CA ARG A 578 -12.55 -6.37 19.41
C ARG A 578 -12.72 -5.89 17.96
N TYR A 579 -13.95 -5.82 17.49
CA TYR A 579 -14.27 -5.15 16.22
C TYR A 579 -15.70 -4.61 16.23
N GLU A 580 -15.81 -3.30 16.25
CA GLU A 580 -17.06 -2.54 16.26
C GLU A 580 -17.28 -1.78 14.94
N GLY A 581 -16.36 -1.92 13.99
CA GLY A 581 -16.33 -1.23 12.71
C GLY A 581 -15.05 -0.42 12.50
N ASP A 582 -15.10 0.47 11.51
CA ASP A 582 -14.04 1.45 11.26
C ASP A 582 -13.74 2.24 12.55
N PHE A 583 -12.47 2.58 12.78
CA PHE A 583 -11.99 3.24 14.00
C PHE A 583 -12.27 2.48 15.32
N THR A 584 -12.38 1.15 15.30
CA THR A 584 -12.28 0.38 16.56
C THR A 584 -10.91 0.66 17.20
N PRO A 585 -10.81 1.24 18.41
CA PRO A 585 -9.52 1.57 19.00
C PRO A 585 -8.74 0.29 19.35
N PRO A 586 -7.40 0.35 19.47
CA PRO A 586 -6.60 -0.74 20.03
C PRO A 586 -7.15 -1.23 21.38
N SER A 587 -6.78 -2.45 21.78
CA SER A 587 -7.20 -3.01 23.07
C SER A 587 -6.23 -4.05 23.58
N GLN A 588 -6.28 -4.37 24.88
CA GLN A 588 -5.44 -5.42 25.46
C GLN A 588 -5.80 -6.82 24.94
N GLN A 589 -7.07 -7.06 24.64
CA GLN A 589 -7.51 -8.31 24.00
C GLN A 589 -7.10 -8.41 22.51
N GLY A 590 -6.71 -7.28 21.90
CA GLY A 590 -6.46 -7.15 20.48
C GLY A 590 -7.70 -6.66 19.73
N SER A 591 -7.50 -5.68 18.87
CA SER A 591 -8.53 -5.10 18.01
C SER A 591 -8.23 -5.38 16.55
N LEU A 592 -9.25 -5.65 15.75
CA LEU A 592 -9.13 -5.70 14.31
C LEU A 592 -9.20 -4.27 13.75
N ILE A 593 -8.21 -3.86 12.99
CA ILE A 593 -8.15 -2.57 12.31
C ILE A 593 -8.38 -2.81 10.82
N TYR A 594 -9.46 -2.24 10.28
CA TYR A 594 -9.84 -2.37 8.88
C TYR A 594 -10.51 -1.09 8.36
N PRO A 595 -9.98 -0.45 7.29
CA PRO A 595 -8.70 -0.73 6.65
C PRO A 595 -7.51 -0.62 7.62
N GLY A 596 -6.52 -1.51 7.49
CA GLY A 596 -5.33 -1.59 8.33
C GLY A 596 -4.34 -0.45 8.09
N ASN A 597 -3.22 -0.48 8.83
CA ASN A 597 -2.18 0.56 8.84
C ASN A 597 -1.40 0.72 7.52
N VAL A 598 -1.32 -0.33 6.70
CA VAL A 598 -0.85 -0.20 5.28
C VAL A 598 -1.72 0.79 4.49
N GLY A 599 -2.98 0.97 4.91
CA GLY A 599 -3.90 1.93 4.33
C GLY A 599 -4.48 1.51 2.98
N VAL A 600 -5.57 2.17 2.61
CA VAL A 600 -6.19 2.05 1.30
C VAL A 600 -5.31 2.72 0.25
N PHE A 601 -4.86 3.95 0.52
CA PHE A 601 -3.80 4.61 -0.22
C PHE A 601 -2.60 4.83 0.71
N ASN A 602 -1.40 4.81 0.14
CA ASN A 602 -0.14 4.99 0.88
C ASN A 602 0.79 5.97 0.12
N TRP A 603 2.08 6.01 0.43
CA TRP A 603 3.11 6.90 -0.10
C TRP A 603 3.16 7.05 -1.61
N PRO A 604 2.84 6.03 -2.43
CA PRO A 604 2.88 6.21 -3.87
C PRO A 604 1.80 7.16 -4.41
N SER A 605 0.78 7.48 -3.60
CA SER A 605 -0.33 8.38 -3.92
C SER A 605 -1.14 7.97 -5.16
N VAL A 606 -1.93 8.90 -5.69
CA VAL A 606 -2.77 8.76 -6.88
C VAL A 606 -2.15 9.51 -8.06
N ALA A 607 -2.59 9.19 -9.28
CA ALA A 607 -2.23 9.92 -10.49
C ALA A 607 -3.44 10.66 -11.03
N VAL A 608 -3.24 11.87 -11.53
CA VAL A 608 -4.31 12.75 -12.03
C VAL A 608 -3.98 13.15 -13.46
N ASP A 609 -4.91 12.94 -14.39
CA ASP A 609 -4.85 13.58 -15.70
C ASP A 609 -5.57 14.94 -15.60
N PRO A 610 -4.84 16.06 -15.60
CA PRO A 610 -5.41 17.39 -15.42
C PRO A 610 -6.18 17.86 -16.66
N ASN A 611 -5.86 17.34 -17.85
CA ASN A 611 -6.51 17.72 -19.11
C ASN A 611 -7.87 17.03 -19.27
N ARG A 612 -7.96 15.77 -18.83
CA ARG A 612 -9.20 14.99 -18.84
C ARG A 612 -9.99 15.11 -17.55
N GLN A 613 -9.36 15.61 -16.49
CA GLN A 613 -9.88 15.64 -15.13
C GLN A 613 -10.31 14.25 -14.63
N LEU A 614 -9.39 13.30 -14.74
CA LEU A 614 -9.56 11.96 -14.19
C LEU A 614 -8.50 11.72 -13.11
N LEU A 615 -8.85 10.90 -12.13
CA LEU A 615 -7.90 10.36 -11.16
C LEU A 615 -7.81 8.85 -11.34
N PHE A 616 -6.61 8.31 -11.36
CA PHE A 616 -6.32 6.88 -11.33
C PHE A 616 -5.69 6.54 -9.98
N GLY A 617 -6.17 5.47 -9.34
CA GLY A 617 -5.68 5.02 -8.04
C GLY A 617 -5.64 3.51 -7.92
N ALA A 618 -5.05 3.03 -6.83
CA ALA A 618 -4.95 1.61 -6.54
C ALA A 618 -5.24 1.31 -5.06
N PRO A 619 -6.53 1.24 -4.67
CA PRO A 619 -6.92 1.06 -3.29
C PRO A 619 -6.64 -0.38 -2.80
N ASN A 620 -6.09 -0.48 -1.58
CA ASN A 620 -5.80 -1.73 -0.89
C ASN A 620 -6.76 -1.98 0.29
N TYR A 621 -7.02 -3.25 0.60
CA TYR A 621 -7.91 -3.64 1.69
C TYR A 621 -7.31 -4.82 2.45
N LEU A 622 -6.51 -4.52 3.46
CA LEU A 622 -5.94 -5.50 4.38
C LEU A 622 -6.36 -5.17 5.81
N ALA A 623 -6.78 -6.19 6.55
CA ALA A 623 -7.05 -6.07 7.98
C ALA A 623 -5.78 -6.38 8.79
N PHE A 624 -5.57 -5.64 9.87
CA PHE A 624 -4.46 -5.82 10.80
C PHE A 624 -5.01 -6.02 12.21
N ILE A 625 -4.21 -6.64 13.07
CA ILE A 625 -4.45 -6.72 14.50
C ILE A 625 -3.58 -5.69 15.19
N SER A 626 -4.18 -4.85 16.02
CA SER A 626 -3.49 -3.97 16.96
C SER A 626 -3.82 -4.38 18.39
N GLN A 627 -2.80 -4.81 19.13
CA GLN A 627 -2.95 -5.28 20.51
C GLN A 627 -2.03 -4.51 21.45
N MET A 628 -2.62 -3.91 22.50
CA MET A 628 -1.86 -3.29 23.58
C MET A 628 -1.36 -4.37 24.54
N VAL A 629 -0.05 -4.43 24.76
CA VAL A 629 0.59 -5.43 25.62
C VAL A 629 1.23 -4.71 26.80
N LYS A 630 0.84 -5.05 28.03
CA LYS A 630 1.48 -4.45 29.21
C LYS A 630 2.95 -4.80 29.23
N ARG A 631 3.81 -3.79 29.42
CA ARG A 631 5.27 -4.01 29.50
C ARG A 631 5.65 -4.96 30.64
N SER A 632 4.92 -4.94 31.74
CA SER A 632 5.14 -5.83 32.90
C SER A 632 4.98 -7.31 32.58
N ASP A 633 4.24 -7.64 31.52
CA ASP A 633 3.84 -9.01 31.18
C ASP A 633 4.77 -9.64 30.14
N VAL A 634 5.77 -8.88 29.66
CA VAL A 634 6.74 -9.31 28.64
C VAL A 634 8.11 -9.41 29.30
N GLU A 635 8.84 -10.49 29.06
CA GLU A 635 10.20 -10.68 29.59
C GLU A 635 11.18 -9.64 29.03
N ALA A 636 12.17 -9.23 29.82
CA ALA A 636 13.04 -8.10 29.45
C ALA A 636 13.79 -8.29 28.11
N GLU A 637 14.11 -9.53 27.75
CA GLU A 637 14.80 -9.88 26.50
C GLU A 637 13.91 -9.72 25.27
N GLU A 638 12.59 -9.89 25.42
CA GLU A 638 11.60 -9.76 24.34
C GLU A 638 11.15 -8.31 24.11
N ARG A 639 11.61 -7.36 24.96
CA ARG A 639 11.24 -5.93 24.88
C ARG A 639 12.08 -5.13 23.88
N ARG A 640 13.01 -5.76 23.16
CA ARG A 640 13.96 -5.10 22.24
C ARG A 640 13.55 -5.18 20.76
N GLY A 641 12.37 -5.73 20.46
CA GLY A 641 11.85 -5.74 19.09
C GLY A 641 11.62 -4.32 18.56
N GLY A 642 11.74 -4.13 17.26
CA GLY A 642 11.46 -2.89 16.54
C GLY A 642 11.35 -3.17 15.04
N GLY A 643 10.34 -2.60 14.38
CA GLY A 643 10.06 -2.75 12.94
C GLY A 643 8.61 -2.37 12.60
N GLU A 644 8.15 -2.58 11.36
CA GLU A 644 6.75 -2.25 10.97
C GLU A 644 5.71 -3.28 11.41
N THR A 645 6.16 -4.45 11.88
CA THR A 645 5.30 -5.55 12.36
C THR A 645 5.92 -6.24 13.57
N GLY A 646 5.11 -6.98 14.31
CA GLY A 646 5.50 -7.63 15.55
C GLY A 646 5.25 -6.77 16.78
N LEU A 647 5.96 -7.08 17.86
CA LEU A 647 5.86 -6.38 19.14
C LEU A 647 6.80 -5.18 19.15
N GLN A 648 6.23 -3.98 19.21
CA GLN A 648 6.94 -2.71 19.23
C GLN A 648 7.21 -2.25 20.67
N PRO A 649 8.37 -1.61 20.91
CA PRO A 649 8.90 -1.46 22.25
C PRO A 649 8.25 -0.32 23.02
N ASN A 650 7.80 0.76 22.37
CA ASN A 650 7.22 1.97 22.98
C ASN A 650 8.00 2.44 24.23
N LEU A 651 9.34 2.50 24.17
CA LEU A 651 10.18 2.75 25.34
C LEU A 651 9.67 3.97 26.15
N GLY A 652 9.62 3.83 27.48
CA GLY A 652 9.04 4.82 28.39
C GLY A 652 7.52 4.72 28.60
N ALA A 653 6.76 4.03 27.73
CA ALA A 653 5.34 3.77 27.94
C ALA A 653 5.09 2.51 28.80
N PRO A 654 3.97 2.46 29.55
CA PRO A 654 3.54 1.26 30.29
C PRO A 654 3.03 0.12 29.39
N TYR A 655 2.70 0.43 28.13
CA TYR A 655 2.23 -0.51 27.12
C TYR A 655 3.16 -0.53 25.91
N MET A 656 3.45 -1.75 25.45
CA MET A 656 3.96 -2.07 24.12
C MET A 656 2.77 -2.26 23.16
N VAL A 657 3.00 -2.24 21.86
CA VAL A 657 1.95 -2.53 20.86
C VAL A 657 2.38 -3.66 19.95
N ARG A 658 1.50 -4.63 19.73
CA ARG A 658 1.72 -5.71 18.76
C ARG A 658 0.88 -5.44 17.51
N LEU A 659 1.57 -5.26 16.39
CA LEU A 659 0.98 -5.02 15.07
C LEU A 659 1.24 -6.22 14.17
N GLN A 660 0.21 -6.81 13.58
CA GLN A 660 0.40 -7.93 12.65
C GLN A 660 -0.73 -8.00 11.63
N PRO A 661 -0.45 -8.42 10.38
CA PRO A 661 -1.52 -8.67 9.41
C PRO A 661 -2.47 -9.76 9.94
N PHE A 662 -3.75 -9.64 9.63
CA PHE A 662 -4.76 -10.60 10.07
C PHE A 662 -4.73 -11.86 9.20
N LEU A 663 -3.83 -12.77 9.54
CA LEU A 663 -3.54 -13.98 8.77
C LEU A 663 -4.05 -15.25 9.47
N SER A 664 -4.30 -16.27 8.66
CA SER A 664 -4.62 -17.63 9.08
C SER A 664 -3.37 -18.39 9.51
N VAL A 665 -3.56 -19.60 10.06
CA VAL A 665 -2.43 -20.46 10.46
C VAL A 665 -1.55 -20.83 9.26
N LEU A 666 -2.09 -20.76 8.04
CA LEU A 666 -1.39 -21.01 6.79
C LEU A 666 -0.72 -19.76 6.20
N GLY A 667 -0.76 -18.62 6.90
CA GLY A 667 -0.21 -17.35 6.43
C GLY A 667 -1.05 -16.64 5.35
N LEU A 668 -2.29 -17.07 5.12
CA LEU A 668 -3.22 -16.43 4.18
C LEU A 668 -4.07 -15.37 4.89
N PRO A 669 -4.45 -14.26 4.25
CA PRO A 669 -5.37 -13.31 4.89
C PRO A 669 -6.66 -13.99 5.33
N CYS A 670 -7.05 -13.75 6.59
CA CYS A 670 -8.30 -14.29 7.13
C CYS A 670 -9.52 -13.60 6.54
N GLN A 671 -9.40 -12.34 6.11
CA GLN A 671 -10.43 -11.63 5.35
C GLN A 671 -10.47 -12.13 3.89
N SER A 672 -11.66 -12.28 3.32
CA SER A 672 -11.82 -12.66 1.92
C SER A 672 -11.27 -11.64 0.93
N PRO A 673 -10.66 -12.09 -0.18
CA PRO A 673 -10.30 -11.21 -1.28
C PRO A 673 -11.54 -10.60 -1.95
N PRO A 674 -11.41 -9.47 -2.67
CA PRO A 674 -10.14 -8.89 -3.10
C PRO A 674 -9.45 -7.96 -2.10
N TRP A 675 -8.12 -7.98 -2.10
CA TRP A 675 -7.29 -7.15 -1.22
C TRP A 675 -6.62 -5.97 -1.93
N GLY A 676 -6.72 -5.90 -3.26
CA GLY A 676 -6.15 -4.81 -4.05
C GLY A 676 -6.84 -4.63 -5.40
N TYR A 677 -6.93 -3.37 -5.82
CA TYR A 677 -7.65 -2.95 -7.00
C TYR A 677 -6.88 -1.89 -7.80
N VAL A 678 -7.35 -1.64 -9.02
CA VAL A 678 -7.15 -0.39 -9.75
C VAL A 678 -8.50 0.28 -9.97
N THR A 679 -8.53 1.60 -10.03
CA THR A 679 -9.78 2.37 -10.16
C THR A 679 -9.54 3.71 -10.86
N ALA A 680 -10.61 4.29 -11.40
CA ALA A 680 -10.62 5.68 -11.80
C ALA A 680 -11.84 6.46 -11.31
N VAL A 681 -11.63 7.76 -11.10
CA VAL A 681 -12.64 8.75 -10.69
C VAL A 681 -12.73 9.84 -11.75
N ASP A 682 -13.96 10.27 -12.09
CA ASP A 682 -14.21 11.50 -12.83
C ASP A 682 -14.20 12.69 -11.84
N LEU A 683 -13.22 13.59 -11.96
CA LEU A 683 -13.05 14.73 -11.04
C LEU A 683 -14.05 15.87 -11.30
N ARG A 684 -14.83 15.84 -12.39
CA ARG A 684 -15.94 16.80 -12.59
C ARG A 684 -17.20 16.37 -11.85
N THR A 685 -17.44 15.07 -11.79
CA THR A 685 -18.64 14.51 -11.14
C THR A 685 -18.37 13.97 -9.74
N MET A 686 -17.10 13.82 -9.36
CA MET A 686 -16.63 13.22 -8.12
C MET A 686 -17.16 11.79 -7.91
N LYS A 687 -17.19 11.01 -9.00
CA LYS A 687 -17.69 9.62 -9.00
C LYS A 687 -16.62 8.65 -9.48
N LYS A 688 -16.56 7.50 -8.81
CA LYS A 688 -15.84 6.33 -9.30
C LYS A 688 -16.50 5.86 -10.58
N VAL A 689 -15.73 5.70 -11.65
CA VAL A 689 -16.23 5.26 -12.96
C VAL A 689 -16.04 3.77 -13.13
N TRP A 690 -14.86 3.26 -12.78
CA TRP A 690 -14.58 1.83 -12.81
C TRP A 690 -13.63 1.42 -11.70
N MET A 691 -13.65 0.13 -11.36
CA MET A 691 -12.82 -0.49 -10.33
C MET A 691 -12.68 -1.98 -10.61
N HIS A 692 -11.44 -2.46 -10.75
CA HIS A 692 -11.10 -3.85 -11.10
C HIS A 692 -10.08 -4.43 -10.12
N LYS A 693 -10.14 -5.75 -9.88
CA LYS A 693 -9.15 -6.48 -9.08
C LYS A 693 -7.77 -6.34 -9.74
N ASN A 694 -6.72 -6.16 -8.94
CA ASN A 694 -5.36 -6.00 -9.45
C ASN A 694 -4.41 -7.04 -8.85
N GLY A 695 -3.68 -7.77 -9.69
CA GLY A 695 -2.69 -8.75 -9.25
C GLY A 695 -3.24 -10.16 -8.99
N THR A 696 -2.31 -11.10 -8.87
CA THR A 696 -2.56 -12.53 -8.70
C THR A 696 -1.82 -13.13 -7.51
N SER A 697 -2.23 -14.33 -7.09
CA SER A 697 -1.58 -15.09 -6.01
C SER A 697 -0.28 -15.82 -6.42
N ARG A 698 0.28 -15.53 -7.60
CA ARG A 698 1.36 -16.31 -8.22
C ARG A 698 2.60 -16.46 -7.33
N ASP A 699 3.00 -15.40 -6.65
CA ASP A 699 4.25 -15.37 -5.88
C ASP A 699 4.00 -15.29 -4.36
N SER A 700 2.73 -15.35 -3.92
CA SER A 700 2.34 -15.27 -2.51
C SER A 700 1.59 -16.51 -2.00
N ALA A 701 1.08 -17.40 -2.87
CA ALA A 701 0.34 -18.59 -2.45
C ALA A 701 1.22 -19.87 -2.39
N PRO A 702 0.92 -20.84 -1.48
CA PRO A 702 1.70 -22.07 -1.25
C PRO A 702 1.94 -23.04 -2.43
N LEU A 703 1.45 -22.76 -3.65
CA LEU A 703 1.67 -23.57 -4.85
C LEU A 703 1.96 -22.73 -6.12
N GLY A 704 2.10 -21.42 -5.95
CA GLY A 704 2.40 -20.48 -7.03
C GLY A 704 1.35 -20.38 -8.16
N LEU A 705 0.09 -20.78 -7.90
CA LEU A 705 -0.98 -20.68 -8.88
C LEU A 705 -1.45 -19.23 -9.03
N PRO A 706 -1.57 -18.69 -10.27
CA PRO A 706 -1.82 -17.27 -10.51
C PRO A 706 -3.32 -16.93 -10.52
N PHE A 707 -4.01 -17.08 -9.39
CA PHE A 707 -5.41 -16.72 -9.31
C PHE A 707 -5.62 -15.20 -9.20
N PRO A 708 -6.61 -14.60 -9.89
CA PRO A 708 -6.90 -13.16 -9.85
C PRO A 708 -7.67 -12.80 -8.57
N VAL A 709 -7.01 -12.95 -7.43
CA VAL A 709 -7.57 -12.65 -6.11
C VAL A 709 -7.55 -11.16 -5.81
N GLY A 710 -6.83 -10.33 -6.57
CA GLY A 710 -6.60 -8.93 -6.20
C GLY A 710 -5.65 -8.85 -5.01
N THR A 711 -4.36 -8.68 -5.26
CA THR A 711 -3.33 -8.60 -4.22
C THR A 711 -3.03 -7.15 -3.88
N PRO A 712 -2.64 -6.86 -2.62
CA PRO A 712 -2.24 -5.52 -2.24
C PRO A 712 -1.05 -5.06 -3.08
N ALA A 713 -0.97 -3.76 -3.34
CA ALA A 713 0.07 -3.15 -4.13
C ALA A 713 0.61 -1.89 -3.48
N LEU A 714 1.95 -1.75 -3.49
CA LEU A 714 2.67 -0.60 -2.96
C LEU A 714 3.61 0.01 -4.01
N GLY A 715 3.12 0.20 -5.24
CA GLY A 715 3.81 0.89 -6.33
C GLY A 715 2.81 1.83 -6.99
N GLY A 716 3.12 3.12 -7.05
CA GLY A 716 2.15 4.13 -7.43
C GLY A 716 1.77 4.05 -8.91
N PRO A 717 0.69 4.72 -9.31
CA PRO A 717 0.35 4.84 -10.72
C PRO A 717 1.03 6.05 -11.38
N ILE A 718 1.20 5.97 -12.70
CA ILE A 718 1.34 7.14 -13.57
C ILE A 718 0.27 7.11 -14.65
N VAL A 719 -0.06 8.27 -15.21
CA VAL A 719 -1.00 8.41 -16.34
C VAL A 719 -0.39 9.22 -17.47
N THR A 720 -0.75 8.90 -18.71
CA THR A 720 -0.17 9.54 -19.90
C THR A 720 -1.24 10.20 -20.80
N ALA A 721 -0.82 11.19 -21.58
CA ALA A 721 -1.66 11.80 -22.62
C ALA A 721 -2.14 10.76 -23.65
N GLY A 722 -1.40 9.66 -23.86
CA GLY A 722 -1.80 8.54 -24.71
C GLY A 722 -3.03 7.77 -24.24
N GLY A 723 -3.57 8.05 -23.04
CA GLY A 723 -4.76 7.36 -22.51
C GLY A 723 -4.42 6.05 -21.78
N VAL A 724 -3.18 5.90 -21.33
CA VAL A 724 -2.67 4.70 -20.65
C VAL A 724 -2.21 5.05 -19.24
N ALA A 725 -2.53 4.18 -18.27
CA ALA A 725 -1.93 4.20 -16.95
C ALA A 725 -0.89 3.09 -16.82
N PHE A 726 0.19 3.35 -16.09
CA PHE A 726 1.15 2.32 -15.70
C PHE A 726 1.22 2.19 -14.18
N MET A 727 1.37 0.97 -13.69
CA MET A 727 1.46 0.71 -12.25
C MET A 727 2.21 -0.61 -11.99
N SER A 728 2.98 -0.65 -10.89
CA SER A 728 3.60 -1.88 -10.37
C SER A 728 3.27 -2.08 -8.88
N GLY A 729 4.03 -2.91 -8.18
CA GLY A 729 3.95 -3.09 -6.73
C GLY A 729 2.99 -4.17 -6.25
N THR A 730 2.25 -4.85 -7.13
CA THR A 730 1.47 -6.04 -6.77
C THR A 730 2.38 -7.20 -6.37
N LEU A 731 1.87 -8.10 -5.55
CA LEU A 731 2.63 -9.25 -5.01
C LEU A 731 3.07 -10.29 -6.06
N ASP A 732 2.68 -10.18 -7.33
CA ASP A 732 3.07 -11.09 -8.43
C ASP A 732 4.13 -10.52 -9.40
N TYR A 733 4.76 -9.41 -9.01
CA TYR A 733 5.97 -8.84 -9.61
C TYR A 733 5.81 -8.45 -11.09
N TYR A 734 4.76 -7.70 -11.43
CA TYR A 734 4.56 -7.16 -12.77
C TYR A 734 4.54 -5.63 -12.77
N LEU A 735 5.09 -5.04 -13.84
CA LEU A 735 4.66 -3.73 -14.33
C LEU A 735 3.46 -3.96 -15.26
N ARG A 736 2.39 -3.18 -15.13
CA ARG A 736 1.18 -3.28 -15.95
C ARG A 736 0.85 -1.97 -16.64
N ALA A 737 0.25 -2.09 -17.81
CA ALA A 737 -0.38 -0.99 -18.54
C ALA A 737 -1.90 -1.18 -18.53
N TYR A 738 -2.65 -0.11 -18.31
CA TYR A 738 -4.12 -0.11 -18.28
C TYR A 738 -4.69 0.94 -19.22
N ASP A 739 -5.81 0.62 -19.85
CA ASP A 739 -6.63 1.60 -20.56
C ASP A 739 -7.32 2.51 -19.54
N LEU A 740 -7.04 3.81 -19.55
CA LEU A 740 -7.65 4.78 -18.63
C LEU A 740 -9.17 4.85 -18.75
N LYS A 741 -9.70 4.58 -19.95
CA LYS A 741 -11.13 4.66 -20.24
C LYS A 741 -11.93 3.57 -19.53
N THR A 742 -11.36 2.37 -19.45
CA THR A 742 -12.10 1.14 -19.07
C THR A 742 -11.47 0.39 -17.89
N GLY A 743 -10.21 0.66 -17.56
CA GLY A 743 -9.44 -0.06 -16.56
C GLY A 743 -8.92 -1.43 -17.03
N LYS A 744 -9.07 -1.77 -18.31
CA LYS A 744 -8.61 -3.05 -18.87
C LYS A 744 -7.07 -3.13 -18.84
N GLU A 745 -6.51 -4.25 -18.35
CA GLU A 745 -5.08 -4.60 -18.50
C GLU A 745 -4.76 -4.76 -19.99
N LEU A 746 -3.89 -3.89 -20.51
CA LEU A 746 -3.45 -3.86 -21.91
C LEU A 746 -2.17 -4.68 -22.12
N TRP A 747 -1.30 -4.66 -21.11
CA TRP A 747 0.02 -5.28 -21.16
C TRP A 747 0.54 -5.53 -19.74
N LYS A 748 1.45 -6.50 -19.61
CA LYS A 748 2.27 -6.68 -18.40
C LYS A 748 3.66 -7.20 -18.72
N GLY A 749 4.66 -6.68 -18.02
CA GLY A 749 6.05 -7.12 -18.05
C GLY A 749 6.46 -7.72 -16.71
N ARG A 750 6.98 -8.95 -16.71
CA ARG A 750 7.43 -9.61 -15.46
C ARG A 750 8.73 -8.97 -14.98
N LEU A 751 8.77 -8.61 -13.70
CA LEU A 751 9.93 -8.07 -13.00
C LEU A 751 10.73 -9.21 -12.34
N PRO A 752 12.04 -9.08 -12.12
CA PRO A 752 12.84 -10.12 -11.45
C PRO A 752 12.63 -10.19 -9.93
N ALA A 753 12.05 -9.14 -9.35
CA ALA A 753 11.83 -8.90 -7.91
C ALA A 753 10.56 -8.05 -7.71
N GLY A 754 10.22 -7.74 -6.46
CA GLY A 754 9.08 -6.86 -6.13
C GLY A 754 9.25 -5.46 -6.71
N GLY A 755 8.17 -4.90 -7.28
CA GLY A 755 8.17 -3.59 -7.94
C GLY A 755 7.52 -2.49 -7.11
N GLN A 756 7.81 -2.41 -5.81
CA GLN A 756 7.21 -1.43 -4.88
C GLN A 756 7.81 -0.01 -5.04
N ALA A 757 7.88 0.46 -6.29
CA ALA A 757 8.23 1.82 -6.64
C ALA A 757 7.21 2.34 -7.65
N THR A 758 7.03 3.66 -7.71
CA THR A 758 6.19 4.27 -8.76
C THR A 758 6.99 4.26 -10.07
N PRO A 759 6.45 3.72 -11.19
CA PRO A 759 7.09 3.80 -12.50
C PRO A 759 7.17 5.25 -12.98
N MET A 760 7.96 5.50 -14.01
CA MET A 760 8.01 6.80 -14.68
C MET A 760 8.09 6.63 -16.20
N THR A 761 7.83 7.69 -16.96
CA THR A 761 7.90 7.66 -18.43
C THR A 761 8.46 8.95 -19.00
N TYR A 762 9.12 8.85 -20.15
CA TYR A 762 9.63 9.98 -20.92
C TYR A 762 9.72 9.63 -22.39
N VAL A 763 9.76 10.65 -23.24
CA VAL A 763 10.16 10.53 -24.64
C VAL A 763 11.64 10.91 -24.76
N SER A 764 12.47 10.02 -25.29
CA SER A 764 13.86 10.35 -25.56
C SER A 764 13.96 11.38 -26.69
N GLU A 765 14.72 12.44 -26.48
CA GLU A 765 15.03 13.42 -27.54
C GLU A 765 15.97 12.81 -28.59
N LYS A 766 16.81 11.84 -28.19
CA LYS A 766 17.80 11.20 -29.06
C LYS A 766 17.16 10.15 -29.98
N SER A 767 16.34 9.25 -29.43
CA SER A 767 15.74 8.16 -30.21
C SER A 767 14.29 8.44 -30.64
N GLY A 768 13.62 9.46 -30.08
CA GLY A 768 12.20 9.73 -30.32
C GLY A 768 11.26 8.67 -29.75
N LYS A 769 11.78 7.72 -28.97
CA LYS A 769 11.01 6.62 -28.37
C LYS A 769 10.47 7.03 -27.01
N GLN A 770 9.25 6.59 -26.70
CA GLN A 770 8.73 6.68 -25.33
C GLN A 770 9.16 5.46 -24.53
N PHE A 771 9.81 5.71 -23.40
CA PHE A 771 10.22 4.70 -22.44
C PHE A 771 9.30 4.72 -21.22
N VAL A 772 9.06 3.55 -20.64
CA VAL A 772 8.49 3.40 -19.29
C VAL A 772 9.52 2.67 -18.44
N VAL A 773 9.85 3.21 -17.26
CA VAL A 773 10.94 2.69 -16.41
C VAL A 773 10.39 2.32 -15.03
N GLN A 774 10.86 1.20 -14.48
CA GLN A 774 10.45 0.67 -13.18
C GLN A 774 11.65 0.15 -12.39
N MET A 775 11.72 0.52 -11.11
CA MET A 775 12.60 -0.14 -10.13
C MET A 775 11.95 -1.43 -9.60
N ALA A 776 12.69 -2.54 -9.61
CA ALA A 776 12.33 -3.81 -9.00
C ALA A 776 13.23 -4.10 -7.79
N GLY A 777 13.02 -3.36 -6.70
CA GLY A 777 13.80 -3.41 -5.47
C GLY A 777 13.37 -4.47 -4.44
N GLY A 778 12.09 -4.85 -4.47
CA GLY A 778 11.46 -5.60 -3.39
C GLY A 778 11.13 -4.76 -2.16
N HIS A 779 10.50 -5.42 -1.20
CA HIS A 779 10.01 -4.81 0.04
C HIS A 779 9.95 -5.86 1.15
N GLY A 780 10.76 -5.66 2.20
CA GLY A 780 10.91 -6.59 3.32
C GLY A 780 9.59 -6.89 4.05
N SER A 781 8.90 -5.85 4.51
CA SER A 781 7.64 -6.00 5.26
C SER A 781 6.45 -6.56 4.47
N PHE A 782 6.46 -6.44 3.13
CA PHE A 782 5.49 -7.12 2.25
C PHE A 782 5.92 -8.56 1.89
N GLY A 783 7.09 -9.02 2.35
CA GLY A 783 7.61 -10.36 2.08
C GLY A 783 7.94 -10.60 0.60
N THR A 784 8.15 -9.54 -0.17
CA THR A 784 8.42 -9.67 -1.60
C THR A 784 9.90 -9.89 -1.86
N LYS A 785 10.19 -10.62 -2.94
CA LYS A 785 11.55 -10.93 -3.34
C LYS A 785 12.34 -9.64 -3.54
N VAL A 786 13.48 -9.53 -2.84
CA VAL A 786 14.45 -8.44 -2.97
C VAL A 786 15.19 -8.52 -4.31
N GLY A 787 15.50 -7.37 -4.89
CA GLY A 787 16.26 -7.24 -6.11
C GLY A 787 16.85 -5.84 -6.28
N ASP A 788 17.54 -5.62 -7.39
CA ASP A 788 18.32 -4.41 -7.62
C ASP A 788 18.18 -3.88 -9.07
N SER A 789 17.20 -4.39 -9.82
CA SER A 789 17.02 -4.09 -11.26
C SER A 789 16.21 -2.81 -11.50
N VAL A 790 16.75 -1.88 -12.27
CA VAL A 790 16.01 -0.82 -12.97
C VAL A 790 15.80 -1.26 -14.41
N ILE A 791 14.56 -1.27 -14.89
CA ILE A 791 14.21 -1.83 -16.20
C ILE A 791 13.40 -0.81 -16.99
N ALA A 792 13.71 -0.69 -18.28
CA ALA A 792 12.94 0.13 -19.21
C ALA A 792 12.27 -0.70 -20.30
N TRP A 793 11.09 -0.25 -20.74
CA TRP A 793 10.35 -0.80 -21.87
C TRP A 793 10.03 0.29 -22.89
N THR A 794 10.02 -0.07 -24.16
CA THR A 794 9.65 0.81 -25.27
C THR A 794 8.87 0.02 -26.32
N LEU A 795 8.18 0.73 -27.21
CA LEU A 795 7.67 0.12 -28.45
C LEU A 795 8.85 -0.32 -29.34
N PRO A 796 8.72 -1.46 -30.05
CA PRO A 796 9.74 -1.93 -30.98
C PRO A 796 9.88 -0.95 -32.15
N GLU A 797 11.06 -0.96 -32.77
CA GLU A 797 11.24 -0.23 -34.03
C GLU A 797 10.33 -0.82 -35.11
N ASN A 798 9.62 0.06 -35.84
CA ASN A 798 9.00 -0.36 -37.08
C ASN A 798 10.12 -0.83 -38.01
N LYS A 799 10.29 -2.15 -38.15
CA LYS A 799 11.06 -2.72 -39.25
C LYS A 799 10.36 -2.32 -40.54
N GLN A 800 10.81 -1.22 -41.15
CA GLN A 800 10.41 -0.86 -42.52
C GLN A 800 10.98 -1.87 -43.51
#